data_AF-A0AAD6F5U1-F1
#
_entry.id   AF-A0AAD6F5U1-F1
#
_cell.length_a   1.000
_cell.length_b   1.000
_cell.length_c   1.000
_cell.angle_alpha   90.00
_cell.angle_beta   90.00
_cell.angle_gamma   90.00
#
_symmetry.space_group_name_H-M   'P 1'
#
loop_
_entity.id
_entity.type
_entity.pdbx_description
1 polymer ?
#
loop_
_entity_poly.entity_id
_entity_poly.type
_entity_poly.pdbx_seq_one_letter_code
_entity_poly.pdbx_strand_id
1 'polypeptide(L)'
;MATILQHFQKVTSSEEKTSCPQQLVAVAKRWTNHIEALLANHMPYPCIVMAIPEEAALYGNVQQIIRMTVENDKISVLLDSLDFNSDVGQKTLIVAKSAQEVEDVFKAVSNKSAFCLKTHEGLTHQFDFVVQQWRKDIGPGTHVILVTSSECLKCLGIRDATCVVHYGFPASPKVFGSRLFCMAEHFRNLSDRDQTGSPRLTRSVLLISERNACHVVGVLRYLERANAPLPPELLDFVRGVNTAREEQKTHQPLCGYVKSYGVCRDSSVCPDRHTFVSELDQSVLPASGVIEVVPLYVKTASVFYGRIVRKEDGGFQNMASEMKDFYADKKPGVEEILEGGLFAVQEDNFYHRVKVLSVPDRGDRLFFTVFVRFIDVGKEKEVKSHQILKLPERFHSLPGQAVEIIVCRVKPVDAETDWHPKVTRAISQKIRGLQHRAKAVFSLGNTVFVDPMVRMTQVPGMKTVINEYTVQSEILSSGMAVSNPEHLELLKALCISGSGNGSVSLEVRIKAEQEALAEAVRAAELADLPQLEPCEPLSPDSSTIQSLVPVTPVPPVLDLHLAPASDQRPLMVSQSAAGQRNTHSADLRIRIEDGELHPMISKSVLMECRQNGVSTGEDESSSQQLISSNETRCGDAVTSFHPLARWYQTSDSLIVTMKLKEPQNQSCHFFQDRVVGRVSERTYRADLQLHANIAPDRCCWEMKSNEPVLKLFKQQPGHWEKLLRNKNIFVSYDVEHIEFENEDRTPNGVCFQENMGGNNNGYVVSESGSESD
;
A
#
# COMPACT_ATOMS: atom_id res chain seq x y z
N MET A 1 -1.92 11.06 -20.57
CA MET A 1 -0.80 10.54 -21.39
C MET A 1 -0.67 11.27 -22.73
N ALA A 2 -1.67 11.27 -23.62
CA ALA A 2 -1.57 11.82 -24.99
C ALA A 2 -0.89 13.21 -25.09
N THR A 3 -1.26 14.18 -24.25
CA THR A 3 -0.66 15.53 -24.20
C THR A 3 0.85 15.52 -23.94
N ILE A 4 1.33 14.59 -23.11
CA ILE A 4 2.76 14.41 -22.81
C ILE A 4 3.49 13.88 -24.04
N LEU A 5 2.87 12.95 -24.77
CA LEU A 5 3.45 12.37 -25.99
C LEU A 5 3.45 13.35 -27.16
N GLN A 6 2.42 14.19 -27.29
CA GLN A 6 2.40 15.32 -28.23
C GLN A 6 3.48 16.35 -27.89
N HIS A 7 3.70 16.67 -26.61
CA HIS A 7 4.79 17.56 -26.19
C HIS A 7 6.16 16.95 -26.48
N PHE A 8 6.36 15.67 -26.14
CA PHE A 8 7.58 14.92 -26.47
C PHE A 8 7.85 14.92 -27.97
N GLN A 9 6.83 14.63 -28.79
CA GLN A 9 6.94 14.65 -30.25
C GLN A 9 7.30 16.04 -30.79
N LYS A 10 6.74 17.12 -30.22
CA LYS A 10 7.09 18.50 -30.58
C LYS A 10 8.52 18.89 -30.17
N VAL A 11 9.04 18.36 -29.06
CA VAL A 11 10.42 18.60 -28.62
C VAL A 11 11.42 17.79 -29.46
N THR A 12 11.09 16.55 -29.81
CA THR A 12 11.96 15.65 -30.58
C THR A 12 12.00 15.96 -32.08
N SER A 13 10.95 16.58 -32.63
CA SER A 13 10.91 17.07 -34.02
C SER A 13 11.57 18.45 -34.23
N SER A 14 12.21 19.02 -33.21
CA SER A 14 13.01 20.25 -33.37
C SER A 14 14.37 19.92 -34.02
N GLU A 15 14.68 20.58 -35.14
CA GLU A 15 15.79 20.21 -36.04
C GLU A 15 17.17 20.23 -35.35
N GLU A 16 17.35 21.11 -34.36
CA GLU A 16 18.58 21.27 -33.57
C GLU A 16 19.01 20.02 -32.76
N LYS A 17 18.14 19.01 -32.61
CA LYS A 17 18.39 17.79 -31.81
C LYS A 17 18.42 16.50 -32.63
N THR A 18 18.60 16.61 -33.94
CA THR A 18 18.71 15.47 -34.88
C THR A 18 20.04 14.72 -34.79
N SER A 19 21.07 15.29 -34.13
CA SER A 19 22.42 14.72 -34.09
C SER A 19 22.71 13.75 -32.94
N CYS A 20 21.76 13.52 -32.02
CA CYS A 20 21.92 12.58 -30.90
C CYS A 20 20.89 11.44 -30.96
N PRO A 21 21.29 10.17 -30.67
CA PRO A 21 20.35 9.06 -30.62
C PRO A 21 19.38 9.25 -29.43
N GLN A 22 18.08 9.31 -29.74
CA GLN A 22 17.04 9.58 -28.74
C GLN A 22 16.51 8.27 -28.16
N GLN A 23 16.76 8.02 -26.86
CA GLN A 23 16.20 6.88 -26.14
C GLN A 23 14.96 7.31 -25.35
N LEU A 24 13.83 6.61 -25.56
CA LEU A 24 12.62 6.79 -24.76
C LEU A 24 12.48 5.62 -23.77
N VAL A 25 12.50 5.93 -22.47
CA VAL A 25 12.26 4.97 -21.40
C VAL A 25 10.89 5.27 -20.78
N ALA A 26 10.04 4.25 -20.68
CA ALA A 26 8.73 4.35 -20.05
C ALA A 26 8.60 3.31 -18.93
N VAL A 27 8.16 3.75 -17.75
CA VAL A 27 7.97 2.88 -16.57
C VAL A 27 6.53 3.03 -16.11
N ALA A 28 5.86 1.90 -15.84
CA ALA A 28 4.46 1.87 -15.42
C ALA A 28 4.19 0.71 -14.46
N LYS A 29 3.30 0.92 -13.47
CA LYS A 29 2.87 -0.11 -12.51
C LYS A 29 1.84 -1.10 -13.10
N ARG A 30 1.24 -0.78 -14.25
CA ARG A 30 0.13 -1.50 -14.89
C ARG A 30 0.16 -1.37 -16.41
N TRP A 31 -0.12 -2.46 -17.12
CA TRP A 31 -0.44 -2.46 -18.55
C TRP A 31 -1.81 -1.80 -18.80
N THR A 32 -1.89 -0.98 -19.84
CA THR A 32 -3.13 -0.36 -20.33
C THR A 32 -3.03 -0.08 -21.84
N ASN A 33 -4.16 0.08 -22.52
CA ASN A 33 -4.23 0.38 -23.95
C ASN A 33 -3.50 1.69 -24.33
N HIS A 34 -3.27 2.60 -23.38
CA HIS A 34 -2.44 3.80 -23.59
C HIS A 34 -0.96 3.46 -23.82
N ILE A 35 -0.45 2.37 -23.23
CA ILE A 35 0.92 1.89 -23.44
C ILE A 35 1.03 1.19 -24.80
N GLU A 36 -0.02 0.47 -25.23
CA GLU A 36 -0.12 -0.08 -26.58
C GLU A 36 -0.08 1.04 -27.64
N ALA A 37 -0.80 2.14 -27.42
CA ALA A 37 -0.73 3.34 -28.26
C ALA A 37 0.64 4.07 -28.18
N LEU A 38 1.31 4.08 -27.02
CA LEU A 38 2.68 4.61 -26.89
C LEU A 38 3.65 3.82 -27.76
N LEU A 39 3.60 2.48 -27.69
CA LEU A 39 4.48 1.59 -28.43
C LEU A 39 4.28 1.76 -29.94
N ALA A 40 3.04 1.66 -30.40
CA ALA A 40 2.69 1.73 -31.82
C ALA A 40 3.10 3.06 -32.49
N ASN A 41 3.03 4.19 -31.77
CA ASN A 41 3.24 5.53 -32.35
C ASN A 41 4.62 6.15 -32.03
N HIS A 42 5.32 5.71 -30.98
CA HIS A 42 6.55 6.37 -30.50
C HIS A 42 7.72 5.44 -30.18
N MET A 43 7.56 4.10 -30.24
CA MET A 43 8.66 3.15 -30.00
C MET A 43 8.73 2.11 -31.14
N PRO A 44 9.41 2.40 -32.27
CA PRO A 44 9.46 1.49 -33.41
C PRO A 44 10.20 0.17 -33.13
N TYR A 45 11.11 0.15 -32.15
CA TYR A 45 11.88 -1.02 -31.73
C TYR A 45 11.86 -1.14 -30.19
N PRO A 46 10.74 -1.58 -29.59
CA PRO A 46 10.56 -1.53 -28.15
C PRO A 46 11.17 -2.76 -27.46
N CYS A 47 12.01 -2.54 -26.45
CA CYS A 47 12.35 -3.58 -25.49
C CYS A 47 11.30 -3.58 -24.36
N ILE A 48 10.49 -4.63 -24.28
CA ILE A 48 9.38 -4.73 -23.32
C ILE A 48 9.75 -5.73 -22.22
N VAL A 49 9.86 -5.25 -20.98
CA VAL A 49 10.17 -6.07 -19.79
C VAL A 49 8.98 -6.05 -18.85
N MET A 50 8.43 -7.21 -18.52
CA MET A 50 7.30 -7.34 -17.59
C MET A 50 7.64 -8.23 -16.41
N ALA A 51 7.81 -7.61 -15.23
CA ALA A 51 8.15 -8.31 -13.99
C ALA A 51 6.92 -8.95 -13.30
N ILE A 52 5.69 -8.56 -13.67
CA ILE A 52 4.44 -9.03 -13.07
C ILE A 52 3.74 -9.96 -14.08
N PRO A 53 3.61 -11.27 -13.81
CA PRO A 53 3.03 -12.22 -14.77
C PRO A 53 1.55 -11.99 -15.10
N GLU A 54 0.79 -11.40 -14.17
CA GLU A 54 -0.60 -10.96 -14.39
C GLU A 54 -0.69 -9.85 -15.46
N GLU A 55 0.24 -8.88 -15.42
CA GLU A 55 0.34 -7.81 -16.41
C GLU A 55 0.84 -8.35 -17.77
N ALA A 56 1.73 -9.35 -17.75
CA ALA A 56 2.18 -10.05 -18.96
C ALA A 56 1.04 -10.82 -19.66
N ALA A 57 0.04 -11.32 -18.92
CA ALA A 57 -1.14 -11.97 -19.49
C ALA A 57 -2.12 -10.96 -20.12
N LEU A 58 -2.24 -9.75 -19.56
CA LEU A 58 -2.97 -8.64 -20.19
C LEU A 58 -2.28 -8.17 -21.48
N TYR A 59 -0.95 -8.05 -21.46
CA TYR A 59 -0.15 -7.81 -22.67
C TYR A 59 -0.38 -8.90 -23.72
N GLY A 60 -0.29 -10.17 -23.31
CA GLY A 60 -0.49 -11.34 -24.16
C GLY A 60 -1.92 -11.49 -24.72
N ASN A 61 -2.88 -10.68 -24.27
CA ASN A 61 -4.31 -10.73 -24.63
C ASN A 61 -4.95 -12.10 -24.33
N VAL A 62 -4.67 -12.66 -23.16
CA VAL A 62 -5.28 -13.92 -22.71
C VAL A 62 -6.78 -13.75 -22.52
N GLN A 63 -7.59 -14.46 -23.31
CA GLN A 63 -9.04 -14.40 -23.25
C GLN A 63 -9.55 -14.92 -21.91
N GLN A 64 -10.21 -14.07 -21.13
CA GLN A 64 -10.82 -14.47 -19.86
C GLN A 64 -12.25 -14.95 -20.08
N ILE A 65 -12.58 -16.11 -19.53
CA ILE A 65 -13.88 -16.78 -19.67
C ILE A 65 -14.40 -17.07 -18.26
N ILE A 66 -15.47 -16.39 -17.87
CA ILE A 66 -16.09 -16.57 -16.56
C ILE A 66 -17.14 -17.69 -16.64
N ARG A 67 -17.22 -18.52 -15.60
CA ARG A 67 -18.31 -19.46 -15.35
C ARG A 67 -18.78 -19.34 -13.90
N MET A 68 -19.98 -18.81 -13.72
CA MET A 68 -20.66 -18.82 -12.42
C MET A 68 -21.24 -20.23 -12.19
N THR A 69 -21.07 -20.79 -11.00
CA THR A 69 -21.52 -22.15 -10.65
C THR A 69 -21.62 -22.30 -9.13
N VAL A 70 -22.47 -23.19 -8.61
CA VAL A 70 -22.43 -23.56 -7.19
C VAL A 70 -21.31 -24.57 -6.95
N GLU A 71 -20.71 -24.62 -5.75
CA GLU A 71 -19.53 -25.48 -5.52
C GLU A 71 -19.75 -26.95 -5.90
N ASN A 72 -20.96 -27.48 -5.68
CA ASN A 72 -21.31 -28.88 -5.97
C ASN A 72 -21.32 -29.19 -7.48
N ASP A 73 -21.64 -28.21 -8.34
CA ASP A 73 -21.82 -28.41 -9.79
C ASP A 73 -20.54 -28.13 -10.58
N LYS A 74 -19.47 -27.66 -9.91
CA LYS A 74 -18.18 -27.32 -10.51
C LYS A 74 -17.61 -28.39 -11.42
N ILE A 75 -17.81 -29.67 -11.12
CA ILE A 75 -17.29 -30.77 -11.95
C ILE A 75 -18.05 -30.87 -13.28
N SER A 76 -19.38 -30.64 -13.30
CA SER A 76 -20.11 -30.56 -14.59
C SER A 76 -19.64 -29.34 -15.37
N VAL A 77 -19.68 -28.15 -14.75
CA VAL A 77 -19.32 -26.89 -15.42
C VAL A 77 -17.86 -26.88 -15.90
N LEU A 78 -16.96 -27.59 -15.24
CA LEU A 78 -15.61 -27.88 -15.74
C LEU A 78 -15.64 -28.70 -17.04
N LEU A 79 -16.33 -29.85 -17.03
CA LEU A 79 -16.42 -30.75 -18.19
C LEU A 79 -17.14 -30.08 -19.37
N ASP A 80 -18.15 -29.26 -19.11
CA ASP A 80 -18.90 -28.47 -20.09
C ASP A 80 -18.07 -27.28 -20.63
N SER A 81 -16.94 -26.95 -19.99
CA SER A 81 -15.99 -25.91 -20.42
C SER A 81 -14.75 -26.48 -21.14
N LEU A 82 -14.66 -27.80 -21.33
CA LEU A 82 -13.54 -28.47 -22.03
C LEU A 82 -13.93 -28.84 -23.46
N ASP A 83 -13.21 -28.29 -24.43
CA ASP A 83 -13.40 -28.58 -25.86
C ASP A 83 -12.62 -29.83 -26.28
N PHE A 84 -13.24 -30.99 -26.08
CA PHE A 84 -12.69 -32.30 -26.44
C PHE A 84 -12.70 -32.59 -27.96
N ASN A 85 -13.28 -31.73 -28.80
CA ASN A 85 -13.50 -31.98 -30.24
C ASN A 85 -12.77 -30.98 -31.15
N SER A 86 -11.70 -30.36 -30.65
CA SER A 86 -11.00 -29.28 -31.35
C SER A 86 -10.14 -29.77 -32.53
N ASP A 87 -10.27 -29.11 -33.69
CA ASP A 87 -9.45 -29.37 -34.89
C ASP A 87 -7.95 -29.08 -34.69
N VAL A 88 -7.58 -28.40 -33.59
CA VAL A 88 -6.20 -28.04 -33.24
C VAL A 88 -5.83 -28.70 -31.92
N GLY A 89 -4.62 -29.26 -31.81
CA GLY A 89 -4.14 -29.86 -30.56
C GLY A 89 -4.16 -28.88 -29.39
N GLN A 90 -4.70 -29.30 -28.25
CA GLN A 90 -4.83 -28.49 -27.04
C GLN A 90 -3.99 -29.02 -25.88
N LYS A 91 -3.41 -28.09 -25.11
CA LYS A 91 -2.76 -28.33 -23.81
C LYS A 91 -3.51 -27.57 -22.72
N THR A 92 -4.38 -28.26 -21.97
CA THR A 92 -5.17 -27.65 -20.89
C THR A 92 -4.56 -27.96 -19.52
N LEU A 93 -4.30 -26.90 -18.76
CA LEU A 93 -3.82 -26.97 -17.38
C LEU A 93 -4.97 -26.65 -16.42
N ILE A 94 -5.45 -27.64 -15.65
CA ILE A 94 -6.52 -27.47 -14.66
C ILE A 94 -5.88 -27.32 -13.28
N VAL A 95 -6.07 -26.15 -12.64
CA VAL A 95 -5.44 -25.83 -11.36
C VAL A 95 -6.46 -25.84 -10.22
N ALA A 96 -6.26 -26.77 -9.29
CA ALA A 96 -7.04 -26.96 -8.08
C ALA A 96 -6.37 -26.34 -6.85
N LYS A 97 -7.08 -26.32 -5.70
CA LYS A 97 -6.59 -25.77 -4.42
C LYS A 97 -5.90 -26.82 -3.54
N SER A 98 -6.20 -28.11 -3.70
CA SER A 98 -5.67 -29.19 -2.84
C SER A 98 -5.38 -30.49 -3.60
N ALA A 99 -4.52 -31.36 -3.06
CA ALA A 99 -4.32 -32.74 -3.52
C ALA A 99 -5.63 -33.51 -3.77
N GLN A 100 -6.61 -33.40 -2.86
CA GLN A 100 -7.88 -34.12 -2.97
C GLN A 100 -8.68 -33.64 -4.19
N GLU A 101 -8.80 -32.32 -4.39
CA GLU A 101 -9.44 -31.78 -5.60
C GLU A 101 -8.70 -32.20 -6.88
N VAL A 102 -7.37 -32.34 -6.86
CA VAL A 102 -6.60 -32.84 -8.02
C VAL A 102 -7.02 -34.27 -8.36
N GLU A 103 -7.18 -35.15 -7.36
CA GLU A 103 -7.60 -36.53 -7.57
C GLU A 103 -9.06 -36.63 -8.07
N ASP A 104 -9.98 -35.88 -7.45
CA ASP A 104 -11.40 -35.90 -7.82
C ASP A 104 -11.64 -35.33 -9.23
N VAL A 105 -10.96 -34.23 -9.57
CA VAL A 105 -11.00 -33.64 -10.92
C VAL A 105 -10.31 -34.55 -11.94
N PHE A 106 -9.15 -35.13 -11.63
CA PHE A 106 -8.48 -36.08 -12.53
C PHE A 106 -9.37 -37.29 -12.83
N LYS A 107 -10.03 -37.85 -11.80
CA LYS A 107 -10.99 -38.95 -11.94
C LYS A 107 -12.19 -38.57 -12.80
N ALA A 108 -12.73 -37.35 -12.66
CA ALA A 108 -13.84 -36.88 -13.47
C ALA A 108 -13.46 -36.69 -14.94
N VAL A 109 -12.33 -36.03 -15.22
CA VAL A 109 -11.90 -35.71 -16.59
C VAL A 109 -11.37 -36.93 -17.34
N SER A 110 -10.70 -37.88 -16.66
CA SER A 110 -10.20 -39.12 -17.28
C SER A 110 -11.29 -40.07 -17.79
N ASN A 111 -12.56 -39.84 -17.43
CA ASN A 111 -13.70 -40.58 -17.98
C ASN A 111 -14.16 -40.02 -19.34
N LYS A 112 -13.60 -38.89 -19.80
CA LYS A 112 -13.67 -38.40 -21.18
C LYS A 112 -12.37 -38.82 -21.88
N SER A 113 -12.44 -39.08 -23.18
CA SER A 113 -11.36 -39.71 -23.98
C SER A 113 -10.11 -38.84 -24.26
N ALA A 114 -9.70 -38.00 -23.31
CA ALA A 114 -8.52 -37.13 -23.40
C ALA A 114 -7.29 -37.76 -22.72
N PHE A 115 -6.08 -37.38 -23.14
CA PHE A 115 -4.86 -37.82 -22.49
C PHE A 115 -4.63 -37.04 -21.19
N CYS A 116 -5.03 -37.63 -20.06
CA CYS A 116 -5.01 -36.98 -18.75
C CYS A 116 -3.75 -37.34 -17.96
N LEU A 117 -3.14 -36.31 -17.38
CA LEU A 117 -2.06 -36.36 -16.40
C LEU A 117 -2.55 -35.73 -15.08
N LYS A 118 -1.98 -36.15 -13.96
CA LYS A 118 -2.14 -35.48 -12.66
C LYS A 118 -0.82 -35.31 -11.95
N THR A 119 -0.72 -34.29 -11.11
CA THR A 119 0.37 -34.18 -10.13
C THR A 119 0.01 -33.23 -9.00
N HIS A 120 0.51 -33.48 -7.80
CA HIS A 120 0.34 -32.59 -6.65
C HIS A 120 1.54 -32.74 -5.71
N GLU A 121 1.55 -32.02 -4.59
CA GLU A 121 2.62 -31.96 -3.60
C GLU A 121 3.05 -33.32 -3.01
N GLY A 122 2.22 -34.36 -3.11
CA GLY A 122 2.56 -35.74 -2.72
C GLY A 122 3.12 -36.62 -3.86
N LEU A 123 3.02 -36.18 -5.12
CA LEU A 123 3.45 -36.91 -6.33
C LEU A 123 4.67 -36.27 -7.00
N THR A 124 5.53 -35.59 -6.22
CA THR A 124 6.78 -34.96 -6.67
C THR A 124 7.69 -35.91 -7.45
N HIS A 125 7.72 -37.20 -7.08
CA HIS A 125 8.44 -38.26 -7.77
C HIS A 125 7.96 -38.53 -9.21
N GLN A 126 6.80 -37.99 -9.62
CA GLN A 126 6.23 -38.13 -10.96
C GLN A 126 6.47 -36.88 -11.84
N PHE A 127 7.04 -35.80 -11.30
CA PHE A 127 7.24 -34.54 -12.03
C PHE A 127 8.02 -34.74 -13.34
N ASP A 128 9.13 -35.49 -13.32
CA ASP A 128 9.93 -35.75 -14.53
C ASP A 128 9.12 -36.49 -15.61
N PHE A 129 8.32 -37.48 -15.22
CA PHE A 129 7.43 -38.20 -16.15
C PHE A 129 6.35 -37.28 -16.73
N VAL A 130 5.68 -36.49 -15.88
CA VAL A 130 4.63 -35.55 -16.28
C VAL A 130 5.17 -34.49 -17.23
N VAL A 131 6.35 -33.91 -16.94
CA VAL A 131 7.02 -32.93 -17.81
C VAL A 131 7.45 -33.58 -19.14
N GLN A 132 7.95 -34.83 -19.12
CA GLN A 132 8.28 -35.57 -20.35
C GLN A 132 7.04 -35.90 -21.20
N GLN A 133 5.88 -36.19 -20.60
CA GLN A 133 4.64 -36.41 -21.36
C GLN A 133 4.09 -35.08 -21.91
N TRP A 134 4.06 -34.04 -21.09
CA TRP A 134 3.54 -32.72 -21.46
C TRP A 134 4.34 -32.06 -22.58
N ARG A 135 5.67 -32.23 -22.61
CA ARG A 135 6.56 -31.67 -23.65
C ARG A 135 6.47 -32.34 -25.01
N LYS A 136 5.68 -33.41 -25.17
CA LYS A 136 5.47 -34.04 -26.48
C LYS A 136 4.73 -33.08 -27.42
N ASP A 137 5.08 -33.15 -28.70
CA ASP A 137 4.32 -32.52 -29.77
C ASP A 137 2.93 -33.17 -29.86
N ILE A 138 1.90 -32.37 -30.14
CA ILE A 138 0.52 -32.82 -30.24
C ILE A 138 -0.06 -32.45 -31.61
N GLY A 139 -0.78 -33.40 -32.22
CA GLY A 139 -1.41 -33.20 -33.51
C GLY A 139 -2.80 -32.55 -33.42
N PRO A 140 -3.42 -32.24 -34.58
CA PRO A 140 -4.86 -32.02 -34.69
C PRO A 140 -5.67 -33.08 -33.91
N GLY A 141 -6.77 -32.69 -33.26
CA GLY A 141 -7.62 -33.59 -32.47
C GLY A 141 -6.98 -34.19 -31.21
N THR A 142 -5.74 -33.82 -30.85
CA THR A 142 -5.07 -34.34 -29.64
C THR A 142 -5.28 -33.40 -28.46
N HIS A 143 -5.98 -33.86 -27.42
CA HIS A 143 -6.15 -33.11 -26.17
C HIS A 143 -5.32 -33.69 -25.04
N VAL A 144 -4.32 -32.93 -24.57
CA VAL A 144 -3.55 -33.22 -23.36
C VAL A 144 -4.07 -32.35 -22.22
N ILE A 145 -4.37 -32.98 -21.09
CA ILE A 145 -4.88 -32.31 -19.89
C ILE A 145 -3.97 -32.64 -18.71
N LEU A 146 -3.53 -31.63 -17.96
CA LEU A 146 -2.84 -31.81 -16.68
C LEU A 146 -3.67 -31.20 -15.55
N VAL A 147 -4.01 -32.01 -14.55
CA VAL A 147 -4.63 -31.56 -13.30
C VAL A 147 -3.56 -31.38 -12.22
N THR A 148 -3.48 -30.22 -11.57
CA THR A 148 -2.44 -29.94 -10.58
C THR A 148 -2.82 -28.94 -9.50
N SER A 149 -2.11 -28.96 -8.37
CA SER A 149 -2.14 -27.90 -7.36
C SER A 149 -1.26 -26.71 -7.78
N SER A 150 -1.48 -25.53 -7.17
CA SER A 150 -0.76 -24.29 -7.53
C SER A 150 0.73 -24.33 -7.18
N GLU A 151 1.11 -25.04 -6.10
CA GLU A 151 2.49 -25.14 -5.62
C GLU A 151 3.42 -25.86 -6.60
N CYS A 152 2.88 -26.82 -7.36
CA CYS A 152 3.68 -27.63 -8.30
C CYS A 152 4.12 -26.84 -9.55
N LEU A 153 3.40 -25.78 -9.92
CA LEU A 153 3.58 -25.08 -11.20
C LEU A 153 5.01 -24.58 -11.42
N LYS A 154 5.64 -24.04 -10.36
CA LYS A 154 7.02 -23.54 -10.40
C LYS A 154 8.05 -24.65 -10.69
N CYS A 155 7.77 -25.89 -10.27
CA CYS A 155 8.64 -27.04 -10.47
C CYS A 155 8.42 -27.70 -11.83
N LEU A 156 7.19 -27.68 -12.35
CA LEU A 156 6.82 -28.24 -13.65
C LEU A 156 7.35 -27.40 -14.82
N GLY A 157 7.45 -26.07 -14.65
CA GLY A 157 8.04 -25.17 -15.65
C GLY A 157 7.24 -25.09 -16.97
N ILE A 158 5.93 -25.31 -16.91
CA ILE A 158 5.00 -25.24 -18.05
C ILE A 158 4.86 -23.80 -18.51
N ARG A 159 4.89 -23.57 -19.83
CA ARG A 159 4.75 -22.24 -20.48
C ARG A 159 3.97 -22.27 -21.79
N ASP A 160 3.69 -23.47 -22.30
CA ASP A 160 3.08 -23.81 -23.59
C ASP A 160 1.63 -24.31 -23.44
N ALA A 161 0.94 -24.02 -22.33
CA ALA A 161 -0.49 -24.28 -22.22
C ALA A 161 -1.26 -23.41 -23.23
N THR A 162 -2.34 -23.96 -23.80
CA THR A 162 -3.30 -23.24 -24.64
C THR A 162 -4.53 -22.79 -23.84
N CYS A 163 -4.82 -23.48 -22.74
CA CYS A 163 -5.91 -23.16 -21.83
C CYS A 163 -5.48 -23.38 -20.37
N VAL A 164 -5.85 -22.47 -19.47
CA VAL A 164 -5.70 -22.63 -18.02
C VAL A 164 -7.07 -22.54 -17.38
N VAL A 165 -7.48 -23.58 -16.66
CA VAL A 165 -8.76 -23.64 -15.94
C VAL A 165 -8.51 -23.49 -14.44
N HIS A 166 -9.05 -22.43 -13.85
CA HIS A 166 -8.95 -22.12 -12.43
C HIS A 166 -10.13 -22.79 -11.68
N TYR A 167 -10.03 -24.10 -11.47
CA TYR A 167 -11.05 -24.89 -10.76
C TYR A 167 -11.09 -24.54 -9.25
N GLY A 168 -9.91 -24.55 -8.63
CA GLY A 168 -9.71 -23.95 -7.31
C GLY A 168 -9.36 -22.47 -7.49
N PHE A 169 -10.20 -21.57 -6.97
CA PHE A 169 -10.03 -20.12 -7.13
C PHE A 169 -8.63 -19.65 -6.66
N PRO A 170 -7.93 -18.75 -7.37
CA PRO A 170 -6.60 -18.27 -6.98
C PRO A 170 -6.65 -17.44 -5.69
N ALA A 171 -5.88 -17.82 -4.68
CA ALA A 171 -5.87 -17.16 -3.37
C ALA A 171 -5.33 -15.71 -3.39
N SER A 172 -4.48 -15.36 -4.37
CA SER A 172 -3.92 -14.01 -4.53
C SER A 172 -3.64 -13.66 -6.00
N PRO A 173 -3.52 -12.37 -6.35
CA PRO A 173 -3.18 -11.94 -7.72
C PRO A 173 -1.84 -12.52 -8.20
N LYS A 174 -0.86 -12.66 -7.30
CA LYS A 174 0.44 -13.31 -7.55
C LYS A 174 0.28 -14.78 -7.98
N VAL A 175 -0.59 -15.54 -7.30
CA VAL A 175 -0.92 -16.93 -7.69
C VAL A 175 -1.68 -16.97 -9.01
N PHE A 176 -2.62 -16.05 -9.22
CA PHE A 176 -3.37 -15.94 -10.47
C PHE A 176 -2.46 -15.67 -11.67
N GLY A 177 -1.61 -14.65 -11.61
CA GLY A 177 -0.60 -14.34 -12.62
C GLY A 177 0.37 -15.50 -12.86
N SER A 178 0.81 -16.19 -11.79
CA SER A 178 1.69 -17.36 -11.94
C SER A 178 1.03 -18.54 -12.67
N ARG A 179 -0.30 -18.68 -12.61
CA ARG A 179 -1.06 -19.67 -13.40
C ARG A 179 -1.21 -19.20 -14.85
N LEU A 180 -1.49 -17.92 -15.08
CA LEU A 180 -1.60 -17.36 -16.43
C LEU A 180 -0.27 -17.44 -17.21
N PHE A 181 0.86 -17.32 -16.51
CA PHE A 181 2.20 -17.47 -17.09
C PHE A 181 2.50 -18.87 -17.66
N CYS A 182 1.69 -19.88 -17.33
CA CYS A 182 1.76 -21.19 -17.96
C CYS A 182 1.36 -21.19 -19.45
N MET A 183 0.88 -20.05 -19.97
CA MET A 183 0.59 -19.82 -21.40
C MET A 183 1.58 -18.82 -22.06
N ALA A 184 2.69 -18.46 -21.39
CA ALA A 184 3.57 -17.38 -21.81
C ALA A 184 4.25 -17.56 -23.19
N GLU A 185 4.38 -18.79 -23.70
CA GLU A 185 4.90 -19.03 -25.06
C GLU A 185 3.85 -18.77 -26.16
N HIS A 186 2.59 -18.54 -25.78
CA HIS A 186 1.48 -18.19 -26.67
C HIS A 186 1.01 -16.73 -26.50
N PHE A 187 1.67 -15.91 -25.67
CA PHE A 187 1.33 -14.49 -25.52
C PHE A 187 1.65 -13.72 -26.83
N ARG A 188 0.74 -12.86 -27.30
CA ARG A 188 1.02 -12.01 -28.47
C ARG A 188 2.26 -11.14 -28.23
N ASN A 189 3.14 -11.03 -29.22
CA ASN A 189 4.21 -10.04 -29.23
C ASN A 189 3.81 -8.86 -30.13
N LEU A 190 3.75 -7.65 -29.55
CA LEU A 190 3.39 -6.42 -30.27
C LEU A 190 4.53 -5.85 -31.15
N SER A 191 5.75 -6.39 -31.07
CA SER A 191 6.83 -6.04 -32.00
C SER A 191 6.82 -6.88 -33.29
N ASP A 192 6.19 -8.06 -33.29
CA ASP A 192 6.16 -8.98 -34.43
C ASP A 192 5.04 -8.60 -35.42
N ARG A 193 5.41 -7.89 -36.48
CA ARG A 193 4.48 -7.39 -37.52
C ARG A 193 3.98 -8.47 -38.48
N ASP A 194 4.64 -9.63 -38.54
CA ASP A 194 4.41 -10.67 -39.56
C ASP A 194 3.45 -11.79 -39.10
N GLN A 195 2.51 -11.51 -38.19
CA GLN A 195 1.48 -12.48 -37.79
C GLN A 195 0.39 -12.64 -38.87
N THR A 196 0.73 -13.32 -39.97
CA THR A 196 -0.18 -13.64 -41.09
C THR A 196 -1.10 -14.85 -40.83
N GLY A 197 -1.00 -15.48 -39.66
CA GLY A 197 -1.90 -16.55 -39.20
C GLY A 197 -2.99 -16.00 -38.27
N SER A 198 -4.10 -16.72 -38.13
CA SER A 198 -5.09 -16.40 -37.09
C SER A 198 -4.45 -16.59 -35.70
N PRO A 199 -4.60 -15.61 -34.77
CA PRO A 199 -3.97 -15.72 -33.45
C PRO A 199 -4.59 -16.88 -32.67
N ARG A 200 -3.75 -17.80 -32.19
CA ARG A 200 -4.17 -18.91 -31.32
C ARG A 200 -4.64 -18.33 -29.98
N LEU A 201 -5.95 -18.23 -29.78
CA LEU A 201 -6.54 -17.63 -28.58
C LEU A 201 -6.25 -18.46 -27.33
N THR A 202 -5.27 -18.04 -26.54
CA THR A 202 -5.05 -18.52 -25.17
C THR A 202 -6.25 -18.21 -24.29
N ARG A 203 -6.75 -19.20 -23.54
CA ARG A 203 -7.95 -19.06 -22.70
C ARG A 203 -7.64 -19.24 -21.22
N SER A 204 -8.12 -18.33 -20.39
CA SER A 204 -8.21 -18.49 -18.93
C SER A 204 -9.68 -18.71 -18.57
N VAL A 205 -10.03 -19.89 -18.10
CA VAL A 205 -11.39 -20.23 -17.66
C VAL A 205 -11.45 -20.17 -16.14
N LEU A 206 -12.24 -19.25 -15.60
CA LEU A 206 -12.38 -19.03 -14.17
C LEU A 206 -13.75 -19.53 -13.70
N LEU A 207 -13.74 -20.59 -12.87
CA LEU A 207 -14.94 -21.07 -12.18
C LEU A 207 -15.12 -20.26 -10.89
N ILE A 208 -16.27 -19.60 -10.75
CA ILE A 208 -16.60 -18.74 -9.60
C ILE A 208 -17.83 -19.30 -8.89
N SER A 209 -17.70 -19.53 -7.59
CA SER A 209 -18.76 -20.00 -6.71
C SER A 209 -19.00 -19.08 -5.52
N GLU A 210 -20.05 -19.36 -4.75
CA GLU A 210 -20.40 -18.67 -3.51
C GLU A 210 -19.23 -18.63 -2.51
N ARG A 211 -18.35 -19.65 -2.54
CA ARG A 211 -17.14 -19.74 -1.71
C ARG A 211 -16.04 -18.76 -2.10
N ASN A 212 -16.23 -17.90 -3.10
CA ASN A 212 -15.20 -16.98 -3.60
C ASN A 212 -15.48 -15.50 -3.26
N ALA A 213 -16.48 -15.22 -2.43
CA ALA A 213 -16.88 -13.89 -1.97
C ALA A 213 -15.74 -13.02 -1.40
N CYS A 214 -14.74 -13.62 -0.74
CA CYS A 214 -13.55 -12.93 -0.22
C CYS A 214 -12.63 -12.38 -1.34
N HIS A 215 -12.53 -13.05 -2.49
CA HIS A 215 -11.57 -12.71 -3.55
C HIS A 215 -12.20 -12.09 -4.81
N VAL A 216 -13.49 -12.33 -5.07
CA VAL A 216 -14.16 -11.95 -6.34
C VAL A 216 -14.04 -10.46 -6.70
N VAL A 217 -14.10 -9.58 -5.70
CA VAL A 217 -13.92 -8.11 -5.85
C VAL A 217 -12.57 -7.73 -6.44
N GLY A 218 -11.51 -8.45 -6.08
CA GLY A 218 -10.16 -8.19 -6.60
C GLY A 218 -10.03 -8.64 -8.06
N VAL A 219 -10.61 -9.80 -8.38
CA VAL A 219 -10.53 -10.38 -9.72
C VAL A 219 -11.44 -9.67 -10.73
N LEU A 220 -12.58 -9.11 -10.33
CA LEU A 220 -13.44 -8.30 -11.21
C LEU A 220 -12.63 -7.19 -11.91
N ARG A 221 -11.79 -6.48 -11.15
CA ARG A 221 -10.93 -5.39 -11.66
C ARG A 221 -9.95 -5.85 -12.74
N TYR A 222 -9.47 -7.08 -12.62
CA TYR A 222 -8.61 -7.67 -13.64
C TYR A 222 -9.42 -8.03 -14.88
N LEU A 223 -10.61 -8.62 -14.70
CA LEU A 223 -11.51 -9.00 -15.80
C LEU A 223 -11.99 -7.76 -16.60
N GLU A 224 -12.31 -6.66 -15.92
CA GLU A 224 -12.58 -5.35 -16.52
C GLU A 224 -11.40 -4.87 -17.37
N ARG A 225 -10.17 -4.90 -16.82
CA ARG A 225 -8.95 -4.52 -17.54
C ARG A 225 -8.60 -5.44 -18.71
N ALA A 226 -8.99 -6.70 -18.64
CA ALA A 226 -8.87 -7.68 -19.71
C ALA A 226 -9.96 -7.53 -20.80
N ASN A 227 -10.88 -6.57 -20.64
CA ASN A 227 -12.07 -6.39 -21.48
C ASN A 227 -12.91 -7.69 -21.59
N ALA A 228 -12.98 -8.45 -20.50
CA ALA A 228 -13.70 -9.72 -20.44
C ALA A 228 -15.21 -9.52 -20.51
N PRO A 229 -15.98 -10.43 -21.15
CA PRO A 229 -17.43 -10.40 -21.09
C PRO A 229 -17.89 -10.80 -19.67
N LEU A 230 -18.33 -9.82 -18.89
CA LEU A 230 -18.77 -10.00 -17.50
C LEU A 230 -20.22 -10.49 -17.45
N PRO A 231 -20.52 -11.65 -16.84
CA PRO A 231 -21.90 -12.10 -16.66
C PRO A 231 -22.67 -11.19 -15.68
N PRO A 232 -23.97 -10.89 -15.90
CA PRO A 232 -24.78 -10.12 -14.94
C PRO A 232 -24.76 -10.72 -13.53
N GLU A 233 -24.75 -12.05 -13.42
CA GLU A 233 -24.73 -12.80 -12.17
C GLU A 233 -23.42 -12.56 -11.39
N LEU A 234 -22.30 -12.30 -12.07
CA LEU A 234 -21.04 -11.89 -11.44
C LEU A 234 -21.16 -10.47 -10.86
N LEU A 235 -21.79 -9.55 -11.60
CA LEU A 235 -21.95 -8.15 -11.18
C LEU A 235 -22.84 -8.05 -9.94
N ASP A 236 -23.95 -8.79 -9.91
CA ASP A 236 -24.85 -8.81 -8.74
C ASP A 236 -24.27 -9.60 -7.56
N PHE A 237 -23.50 -10.66 -7.79
CA PHE A 237 -22.71 -11.31 -6.73
C PHE A 237 -21.69 -10.34 -6.11
N VAL A 238 -20.93 -9.61 -6.92
CA VAL A 238 -19.98 -8.58 -6.43
C VAL A 238 -20.71 -7.44 -5.72
N ARG A 239 -21.90 -7.03 -6.20
CA ARG A 239 -22.75 -6.03 -5.52
C ARG A 239 -23.12 -6.49 -4.11
N GLY A 240 -23.66 -7.70 -3.95
CA GLY A 240 -24.02 -8.27 -2.66
C GLY A 240 -22.83 -8.43 -1.72
N VAL A 241 -21.69 -8.88 -2.25
CA VAL A 241 -20.42 -8.98 -1.50
C VAL A 241 -19.96 -7.61 -1.00
N ASN A 242 -20.05 -6.55 -1.82
CA ASN A 242 -19.67 -5.21 -1.41
C ASN A 242 -20.64 -4.63 -0.35
N THR A 243 -21.94 -4.87 -0.46
CA THR A 243 -22.91 -4.48 0.58
C THR A 243 -22.59 -5.16 1.92
N ALA A 244 -22.40 -6.48 1.95
CA ALA A 244 -22.09 -7.21 3.18
C ALA A 244 -20.75 -6.78 3.81
N ARG A 245 -19.73 -6.46 2.99
CA ARG A 245 -18.47 -5.86 3.46
C ARG A 245 -18.66 -4.48 4.06
N GLU A 246 -19.59 -3.68 3.53
CA GLU A 246 -19.84 -2.31 3.97
C GLU A 246 -20.67 -2.28 5.27
N GLU A 247 -21.63 -3.19 5.44
CA GLU A 247 -22.33 -3.44 6.70
C GLU A 247 -21.36 -3.80 7.85
N GLN A 248 -20.35 -4.65 7.56
CA GLN A 248 -19.28 -5.00 8.51
C GLN A 248 -18.42 -3.80 8.96
N LYS A 249 -18.43 -2.69 8.21
CA LYS A 249 -17.70 -1.45 8.57
C LYS A 249 -18.50 -0.48 9.44
N THR A 250 -19.71 -0.84 9.91
CA THR A 250 -20.58 0.07 10.69
C THR A 250 -19.85 0.84 11.82
N HIS A 251 -18.89 0.20 12.51
CA HIS A 251 -18.10 0.82 13.58
C HIS A 251 -16.77 1.45 13.14
N GLN A 252 -16.33 1.26 11.89
CA GLN A 252 -15.16 1.93 11.31
C GLN A 252 -15.48 3.41 11.03
N PRO A 253 -14.50 4.33 11.06
CA PRO A 253 -14.73 5.75 10.77
C PRO A 253 -15.26 5.98 9.34
N LEU A 254 -15.97 7.09 9.11
CA LEU A 254 -16.41 7.47 7.76
C LEU A 254 -15.20 7.92 6.92
N CYS A 255 -15.13 7.37 5.70
CA CYS A 255 -14.05 7.50 4.74
C CYS A 255 -13.55 8.93 4.59
N GLY A 256 -12.25 9.12 4.86
CA GLY A 256 -11.58 10.41 4.71
C GLY A 256 -11.74 11.03 3.32
N TYR A 257 -11.77 10.21 2.27
CA TYR A 257 -11.97 10.66 0.88
C TYR A 257 -13.43 11.06 0.60
N VAL A 258 -14.42 10.31 1.10
CA VAL A 258 -15.84 10.70 1.05
C VAL A 258 -16.02 12.05 1.73
N LYS A 259 -15.51 12.23 2.96
CA LYS A 259 -15.56 13.52 3.66
C LYS A 259 -14.82 14.65 2.92
N SER A 260 -13.69 14.38 2.29
CA SER A 260 -12.87 15.42 1.64
C SER A 260 -13.38 15.83 0.25
N TYR A 261 -13.94 14.90 -0.52
CA TYR A 261 -14.21 15.08 -1.95
C TYR A 261 -15.62 14.64 -2.41
N GLY A 262 -16.40 13.97 -1.54
CA GLY A 262 -17.71 13.41 -1.86
C GLY A 262 -17.68 11.98 -2.41
N VAL A 263 -16.49 11.45 -2.74
CA VAL A 263 -16.28 10.11 -3.31
C VAL A 263 -15.04 9.44 -2.71
N CYS A 264 -15.06 8.12 -2.62
CA CYS A 264 -13.83 7.32 -2.47
C CYS A 264 -13.41 6.78 -3.84
N ARG A 265 -12.10 6.74 -4.12
CA ARG A 265 -11.54 6.19 -5.37
C ARG A 265 -11.85 4.69 -5.54
N ASP A 266 -11.99 3.97 -4.43
CA ASP A 266 -12.21 2.53 -4.40
C ASP A 266 -12.77 2.09 -3.04
N SER A 267 -14.09 2.13 -2.88
CA SER A 267 -14.78 1.75 -1.64
C SER A 267 -14.65 0.26 -1.28
N SER A 268 -14.30 -0.57 -2.26
CA SER A 268 -14.35 -2.05 -2.14
C SER A 268 -13.10 -2.68 -1.51
N VAL A 269 -12.03 -1.90 -1.36
CA VAL A 269 -10.87 -2.21 -0.47
C VAL A 269 -10.59 -1.12 0.58
N CYS A 270 -11.31 0.01 0.57
CA CYS A 270 -11.17 1.03 1.59
C CYS A 270 -11.70 0.49 2.96
N PRO A 271 -10.88 0.55 4.04
CA PRO A 271 -11.24 -0.02 5.34
C PRO A 271 -12.27 0.82 6.11
N ASP A 272 -12.29 2.13 5.83
CA ASP A 272 -13.30 3.06 6.34
C ASP A 272 -14.68 2.76 5.74
N ARG A 273 -15.74 3.11 6.46
CA ARG A 273 -17.11 3.04 5.93
C ARG A 273 -17.39 4.18 4.96
N HIS A 274 -18.34 3.98 4.06
CA HIS A 274 -18.88 4.91 3.08
C HIS A 274 -20.35 5.23 3.37
N THR A 275 -21.03 4.37 4.13
CA THR A 275 -22.42 4.56 4.57
C THR A 275 -22.52 5.49 5.79
N PHE A 276 -23.48 6.41 5.74
CA PHE A 276 -23.87 7.28 6.86
C PHE A 276 -24.65 6.49 7.91
N VAL A 277 -24.29 6.62 9.20
CA VAL A 277 -24.94 5.92 10.31
C VAL A 277 -25.47 6.96 11.30
N SER A 278 -26.78 7.23 11.28
CA SER A 278 -27.38 8.38 11.96
C SER A 278 -27.04 8.48 13.46
N GLU A 279 -26.89 7.36 14.16
CA GLU A 279 -26.57 7.31 15.60
C GLU A 279 -25.10 7.66 15.90
N LEU A 280 -24.19 7.41 14.95
CA LEU A 280 -22.74 7.65 15.08
C LEU A 280 -22.29 8.96 14.45
N ASP A 281 -23.03 9.45 13.44
CA ASP A 281 -22.72 10.64 12.66
C ASP A 281 -23.49 11.90 13.12
N GLN A 282 -24.38 11.79 14.12
CA GLN A 282 -25.11 12.95 14.63
C GLN A 282 -24.14 14.02 15.17
N SER A 283 -24.26 15.23 14.61
CA SER A 283 -23.39 16.36 14.92
C SER A 283 -24.03 17.29 15.95
N VAL A 284 -23.24 17.71 16.93
CA VAL A 284 -23.56 18.85 17.83
C VAL A 284 -22.88 20.15 17.37
N LEU A 285 -22.18 20.11 16.23
CA LEU A 285 -21.52 21.27 15.63
C LEU A 285 -22.50 22.02 14.72
N PRO A 286 -22.34 23.34 14.53
CA PRO A 286 -23.21 24.13 13.67
C PRO A 286 -23.14 23.64 12.21
N ALA A 287 -24.27 23.13 11.71
CA ALA A 287 -24.41 22.69 10.32
C ALA A 287 -24.59 23.85 9.32
N SER A 288 -24.93 25.04 9.81
CA SER A 288 -25.16 26.25 9.02
C SER A 288 -24.76 27.51 9.80
N GLY A 289 -24.73 28.66 9.11
CA GLY A 289 -24.44 29.96 9.72
C GLY A 289 -22.96 30.37 9.66
N VAL A 290 -22.58 31.36 10.46
CA VAL A 290 -21.22 31.93 10.51
C VAL A 290 -20.55 31.52 11.81
N ILE A 291 -19.32 31.03 11.71
CA ILE A 291 -18.47 30.65 12.85
C ILE A 291 -17.09 31.31 12.74
N GLU A 292 -16.41 31.42 13.88
CA GLU A 292 -15.00 31.78 13.94
C GLU A 292 -14.19 30.53 14.29
N VAL A 293 -13.07 30.31 13.61
CA VAL A 293 -12.24 29.11 13.76
C VAL A 293 -10.74 29.44 13.81
N VAL A 294 -10.00 28.66 14.60
CA VAL A 294 -8.53 28.71 14.67
C VAL A 294 -7.96 27.32 14.36
N PRO A 295 -7.39 27.09 13.15
CA PRO A 295 -6.71 25.85 12.82
C PRO A 295 -5.43 25.67 13.65
N LEU A 296 -5.27 24.52 14.30
CA LEU A 296 -4.11 24.21 15.16
C LEU A 296 -3.19 23.15 14.53
N TYR A 297 -3.79 22.22 13.78
CA TYR A 297 -3.11 21.17 13.03
C TYR A 297 -3.69 21.10 11.61
N VAL A 298 -2.84 20.84 10.61
CA VAL A 298 -3.21 20.79 9.19
C VAL A 298 -2.84 19.40 8.68
N LYS A 299 -3.86 18.58 8.39
CA LYS A 299 -3.71 17.17 8.00
C LYS A 299 -3.54 17.02 6.50
N THR A 300 -4.30 17.80 5.72
CA THR A 300 -4.14 17.93 4.26
C THR A 300 -4.27 19.40 3.85
N ALA A 301 -4.23 19.72 2.54
CA ALA A 301 -4.45 21.10 2.10
C ALA A 301 -5.89 21.60 2.34
N SER A 302 -6.88 20.71 2.45
CA SER A 302 -8.30 21.05 2.68
C SER A 302 -8.88 20.57 4.01
N VAL A 303 -8.17 19.70 4.76
CA VAL A 303 -8.62 19.12 6.03
C VAL A 303 -7.70 19.53 7.18
N PHE A 304 -8.26 20.17 8.19
CA PHE A 304 -7.56 20.71 9.35
C PHE A 304 -8.23 20.24 10.65
N TYR A 305 -7.53 20.36 11.78
CA TYR A 305 -8.15 20.34 13.10
C TYR A 305 -7.90 21.67 13.81
N GLY A 306 -8.91 22.17 14.48
CA GLY A 306 -8.87 23.47 15.14
C GLY A 306 -9.92 23.60 16.23
N ARG A 307 -10.03 24.81 16.79
CA ARG A 307 -11.10 25.15 17.74
C ARG A 307 -12.10 26.09 17.05
N ILE A 308 -13.39 25.88 17.31
CA ILE A 308 -14.42 26.89 17.05
C ILE A 308 -14.35 27.90 18.21
N VAL A 309 -14.28 29.19 17.91
CA VAL A 309 -14.26 30.26 18.91
C VAL A 309 -15.70 30.67 19.20
N ARG A 310 -16.16 30.49 20.44
CA ARG A 310 -17.41 31.06 20.94
C ARG A 310 -17.10 32.20 21.92
N LYS A 311 -18.01 33.18 22.00
CA LYS A 311 -17.84 34.36 22.88
C LYS A 311 -17.88 34.03 24.37
N GLU A 312 -18.49 32.89 24.74
CA GLU A 312 -18.59 32.40 26.12
C GLU A 312 -17.48 31.40 26.51
N ASP A 313 -16.74 30.82 25.55
CA ASP A 313 -15.82 29.68 25.78
C ASP A 313 -14.45 30.10 26.35
N GLY A 314 -14.46 30.75 27.51
CA GLY A 314 -13.25 30.95 28.34
C GLY A 314 -12.74 29.65 28.99
N GLY A 315 -13.56 28.59 29.03
CA GLY A 315 -13.30 27.36 29.78
C GLY A 315 -11.99 26.64 29.40
N PHE A 316 -11.64 26.58 28.11
CA PHE A 316 -10.36 25.99 27.69
C PHE A 316 -9.16 26.82 28.14
N GLN A 317 -9.23 28.14 28.05
CA GLN A 317 -8.14 29.06 28.44
C GLN A 317 -7.89 29.01 29.95
N ASN A 318 -8.95 28.92 30.75
CA ASN A 318 -8.87 28.70 32.19
C ASN A 318 -8.22 27.34 32.49
N MET A 319 -8.76 26.26 31.93
CA MET A 319 -8.26 24.88 32.10
C MET A 319 -6.78 24.74 31.70
N ALA A 320 -6.36 25.34 30.57
CA ALA A 320 -4.98 25.32 30.12
C ALA A 320 -4.03 26.10 31.05
N SER A 321 -4.52 27.17 31.70
CA SER A 321 -3.77 27.92 32.71
C SER A 321 -3.64 27.10 34.00
N GLU A 322 -4.74 26.55 34.51
CA GLU A 322 -4.74 25.65 35.68
C GLU A 322 -3.88 24.39 35.48
N MET A 323 -3.84 23.84 34.26
CA MET A 323 -2.93 22.74 33.91
C MET A 323 -1.47 23.20 33.99
N LYS A 324 -1.14 24.35 33.38
CA LYS A 324 0.21 24.91 33.39
C LYS A 324 0.72 25.13 34.82
N ASP A 325 -0.10 25.72 35.68
CA ASP A 325 0.27 26.00 37.07
C ASP A 325 0.40 24.70 37.88
N PHE A 326 -0.51 23.74 37.70
CA PHE A 326 -0.41 22.43 38.37
C PHE A 326 0.87 21.64 37.99
N TYR A 327 1.23 21.62 36.70
CA TYR A 327 2.42 20.91 36.23
C TYR A 327 3.72 21.71 36.35
N ALA A 328 3.68 22.96 36.83
CA ALA A 328 4.86 23.68 37.27
C ALA A 328 5.40 23.06 38.58
N ASP A 329 4.51 22.79 39.55
CA ASP A 329 4.85 22.21 40.84
C ASP A 329 5.01 20.68 40.80
N LYS A 330 4.14 19.98 40.06
CA LYS A 330 3.93 18.53 40.20
C LYS A 330 3.86 17.83 38.85
N LYS A 331 4.78 16.88 38.60
CA LYS A 331 4.76 16.00 37.42
C LYS A 331 4.47 14.56 37.85
N PRO A 332 3.21 14.21 38.17
CA PRO A 332 2.83 12.86 38.57
C PRO A 332 3.01 11.90 37.40
N GLY A 333 3.86 10.89 37.60
CA GLY A 333 3.97 9.74 36.69
C GLY A 333 2.68 8.91 36.65
N VAL A 334 2.68 7.91 35.78
CA VAL A 334 1.55 7.00 35.57
C VAL A 334 2.00 5.58 35.91
N GLU A 335 1.21 4.91 36.76
CA GLU A 335 1.44 3.51 37.15
C GLU A 335 0.99 2.54 36.05
N GLU A 336 -0.18 2.78 35.45
CA GLU A 336 -0.68 2.01 34.32
C GLU A 336 -1.25 2.91 33.22
N ILE A 337 -0.82 2.68 31.97
CA ILE A 337 -1.31 3.37 30.78
C ILE A 337 -2.31 2.43 30.09
N LEU A 338 -3.58 2.81 30.09
CA LEU A 338 -4.67 2.03 29.51
C LEU A 338 -5.14 2.63 28.17
N GLU A 339 -5.51 1.77 27.23
CA GLU A 339 -6.13 2.19 25.97
C GLU A 339 -7.46 2.93 26.22
N GLY A 340 -7.71 3.98 25.45
CA GLY A 340 -8.85 4.86 25.66
C GLY A 340 -8.74 5.81 26.87
N GLY A 341 -7.75 5.65 27.74
CA GLY A 341 -7.56 6.49 28.92
C GLY A 341 -7.15 7.94 28.60
N LEU A 342 -7.48 8.87 29.50
CA LEU A 342 -7.14 10.29 29.41
C LEU A 342 -5.92 10.64 30.28
N PHE A 343 -4.93 11.26 29.65
CA PHE A 343 -3.64 11.61 30.27
C PHE A 343 -3.20 13.02 29.83
N ALA A 344 -2.08 13.49 30.37
CA ALA A 344 -1.42 14.71 29.91
C ALA A 344 -0.06 14.39 29.28
N VAL A 345 0.37 15.20 28.30
CA VAL A 345 1.69 15.16 27.68
C VAL A 345 2.26 16.56 27.67
N GLN A 346 3.52 16.72 28.10
CA GLN A 346 4.25 17.96 27.88
C GLN A 346 4.81 17.99 26.45
N GLU A 347 4.54 19.07 25.71
CA GLU A 347 5.19 19.38 24.46
C GLU A 347 5.61 20.86 24.48
N ASP A 348 6.89 21.13 24.22
CA ASP A 348 7.52 22.43 24.46
C ASP A 348 7.20 22.97 25.87
N ASN A 349 6.59 24.16 25.95
CA ASN A 349 6.18 24.83 27.18
C ASN A 349 4.69 24.62 27.53
N PHE A 350 4.01 23.69 26.86
CA PHE A 350 2.57 23.44 27.01
C PHE A 350 2.29 22.02 27.52
N TYR A 351 1.19 21.87 28.25
CA TYR A 351 0.67 20.58 28.68
C TYR A 351 -0.65 20.33 27.94
N HIS A 352 -0.71 19.23 27.19
CA HIS A 352 -1.85 18.87 26.37
C HIS A 352 -2.58 17.67 26.97
N ARG A 353 -3.91 17.73 26.97
CA ARG A 353 -4.74 16.54 27.24
C ARG A 353 -4.66 15.60 26.05
N VAL A 354 -4.42 14.32 26.30
CA VAL A 354 -4.36 13.27 25.28
C VAL A 354 -5.26 12.09 25.64
N LYS A 355 -5.78 11.41 24.63
CA LYS A 355 -6.42 10.10 24.74
C LYS A 355 -5.48 9.05 24.16
N VAL A 356 -5.24 7.96 24.87
CA VAL A 356 -4.50 6.80 24.31
C VAL A 356 -5.35 6.11 23.25
N LEU A 357 -4.76 5.87 22.09
CA LEU A 357 -5.38 5.15 20.97
C LEU A 357 -4.92 3.70 20.89
N SER A 358 -3.66 3.42 21.22
CA SER A 358 -3.16 2.05 21.42
C SER A 358 -1.94 2.02 22.31
N VAL A 359 -1.77 0.90 23.02
CA VAL A 359 -0.58 0.56 23.81
C VAL A 359 0.05 -0.69 23.17
N PRO A 360 1.34 -0.69 22.79
CA PRO A 360 1.97 -1.89 22.24
C PRO A 360 2.12 -2.97 23.32
N ASP A 361 2.29 -4.23 22.90
CA ASP A 361 2.72 -5.26 23.84
C ASP A 361 4.08 -4.87 24.44
N ARG A 362 4.09 -4.78 25.78
CA ARG A 362 5.19 -4.29 26.58
C ARG A 362 6.25 -5.36 26.82
N GLY A 363 5.86 -6.64 26.94
CA GLY A 363 6.74 -7.66 27.54
C GLY A 363 7.43 -7.13 28.80
N ASP A 364 8.75 -7.32 28.89
CA ASP A 364 9.60 -6.79 29.97
C ASP A 364 10.13 -5.36 29.73
N ARG A 365 9.63 -4.62 28.71
CA ARG A 365 10.21 -3.32 28.32
C ARG A 365 9.70 -2.18 29.18
N LEU A 366 10.57 -1.67 30.06
CA LEU A 366 10.33 -0.46 30.88
C LEU A 366 10.09 0.82 30.04
N PHE A 367 10.58 0.87 28.79
CA PHE A 367 10.39 2.00 27.88
C PHE A 367 9.76 1.55 26.57
N PHE A 368 8.65 2.19 26.20
CA PHE A 368 7.89 1.95 24.97
C PHE A 368 7.29 3.27 24.46
N THR A 369 6.86 3.31 23.20
CA THR A 369 6.01 4.39 22.68
C THR A 369 4.54 4.03 22.79
N VAL A 370 3.69 5.04 22.94
CA VAL A 370 2.24 4.93 23.05
C VAL A 370 1.63 5.83 21.98
N PHE A 371 0.66 5.33 21.23
CA PHE A 371 -0.01 6.13 20.20
C PHE A 371 -1.15 6.92 20.85
N VAL A 372 -1.11 8.26 20.73
CA VAL A 372 -2.04 9.15 21.44
C VAL A 372 -2.63 10.23 20.53
N ARG A 373 -3.90 10.58 20.77
CA ARG A 373 -4.60 11.71 20.14
C ARG A 373 -4.63 12.90 21.08
N PHE A 374 -4.15 14.06 20.63
CA PHE A 374 -4.18 15.32 21.38
C PHE A 374 -5.60 15.91 21.28
N ILE A 375 -6.47 15.69 22.28
CA ILE A 375 -7.92 15.92 22.15
C ILE A 375 -8.32 17.40 21.97
N ASP A 376 -7.41 18.34 22.27
CA ASP A 376 -7.60 19.77 22.10
C ASP A 376 -6.84 20.37 20.90
N VAL A 377 -6.11 19.54 20.14
CA VAL A 377 -5.32 19.93 18.96
C VAL A 377 -5.70 19.13 17.70
N GLY A 378 -6.21 17.90 17.86
CA GLY A 378 -6.68 17.00 16.80
C GLY A 378 -5.58 16.21 16.08
N LYS A 379 -4.31 16.41 16.43
CA LYS A 379 -3.20 15.59 15.93
C LYS A 379 -3.09 14.26 16.68
N GLU A 380 -2.48 13.30 16.02
CA GLU A 380 -2.07 12.00 16.58
C GLU A 380 -0.55 11.89 16.53
N LYS A 381 0.04 11.17 17.49
CA LYS A 381 1.50 11.09 17.65
C LYS A 381 1.88 9.86 18.47
N GLU A 382 3.03 9.26 18.18
CA GLU A 382 3.72 8.42 19.15
C GLU A 382 4.40 9.30 20.22
N VAL A 383 4.23 8.92 21.49
CA VAL A 383 4.81 9.59 22.66
C VAL A 383 5.45 8.53 23.55
N LYS A 384 6.63 8.80 24.12
CA LYS A 384 7.33 7.82 24.98
C LYS A 384 6.58 7.67 26.31
N SER A 385 6.51 6.47 26.86
CA SER A 385 5.76 6.16 28.10
C SER A 385 6.08 7.13 29.25
N HIS A 386 7.35 7.48 29.45
CA HIS A 386 7.80 8.43 30.49
C HIS A 386 7.43 9.91 30.24
N GLN A 387 6.83 10.25 29.09
CA GLN A 387 6.29 11.58 28.80
C GLN A 387 4.78 11.68 29.08
N ILE A 388 4.13 10.55 29.39
CA ILE A 388 2.73 10.48 29.81
C ILE A 388 2.64 10.83 31.30
N LEU A 389 1.82 11.81 31.64
CA LEU A 389 1.56 12.28 33.01
C LEU A 389 0.11 12.01 33.41
N LYS A 390 -0.14 11.74 34.69
CA LYS A 390 -1.51 11.53 35.20
C LYS A 390 -2.30 12.85 35.11
N LEU A 391 -3.43 12.82 34.39
CA LEU A 391 -4.34 13.98 34.25
C LEU A 391 -5.27 14.09 35.47
N PRO A 392 -5.24 15.19 36.26
CA PRO A 392 -6.19 15.42 37.34
C PRO A 392 -7.66 15.41 36.87
N GLU A 393 -8.53 14.72 37.60
CA GLU A 393 -9.95 14.51 37.29
C GLU A 393 -10.73 15.80 36.97
N ARG A 394 -10.40 16.91 37.63
CA ARG A 394 -10.99 18.24 37.34
C ARG A 394 -10.81 18.71 35.88
N PHE A 395 -9.85 18.16 35.14
CA PHE A 395 -9.59 18.46 33.74
C PHE A 395 -10.20 17.43 32.76
N HIS A 396 -10.95 16.44 33.24
CA HIS A 396 -11.64 15.44 32.40
C HIS A 396 -13.03 15.91 31.93
N SER A 397 -13.66 16.81 32.69
CA SER A 397 -15.05 17.26 32.48
C SER A 397 -15.27 18.10 31.21
N LEU A 398 -14.27 18.88 30.79
CA LEU A 398 -14.33 19.67 29.56
C LEU A 398 -14.19 18.73 28.34
N PRO A 399 -15.11 18.72 27.36
CA PRO A 399 -14.94 17.94 26.13
C PRO A 399 -13.65 18.25 25.38
N GLY A 400 -13.18 17.33 24.54
CA GLY A 400 -12.03 17.58 23.64
C GLY A 400 -12.35 18.74 22.69
N GLN A 401 -11.49 19.75 22.65
CA GLN A 401 -11.76 21.00 21.93
C GLN A 401 -11.44 20.95 20.44
N ALA A 402 -10.79 19.89 19.95
CA ALA A 402 -10.42 19.77 18.54
C ALA A 402 -11.60 19.30 17.68
N VAL A 403 -12.00 20.16 16.73
CA VAL A 403 -12.99 19.88 15.67
C VAL A 403 -12.25 19.66 14.34
N GLU A 404 -12.68 18.68 13.55
CA GLU A 404 -12.21 18.52 12.16
C GLU A 404 -12.91 19.56 11.26
N ILE A 405 -12.13 20.32 10.48
CA ILE A 405 -12.62 21.42 9.64
C ILE A 405 -12.25 21.09 8.19
N ILE A 406 -13.26 21.00 7.31
CA ILE A 406 -13.07 20.67 5.89
C ILE A 406 -13.46 21.86 5.02
N VAL A 407 -12.50 22.44 4.31
CA VAL A 407 -12.74 23.46 3.27
C VAL A 407 -13.25 22.77 2.03
N CYS A 408 -14.47 23.13 1.62
CA CYS A 408 -15.18 22.43 0.57
C CYS A 408 -14.77 22.87 -0.85
N ARG A 409 -15.25 22.11 -1.84
CA ARG A 409 -15.15 22.44 -3.28
C ARG A 409 -13.73 22.58 -3.83
N VAL A 410 -12.78 21.84 -3.27
CA VAL A 410 -11.41 21.65 -3.79
C VAL A 410 -10.98 20.19 -3.71
N LYS A 411 -10.18 19.74 -4.68
CA LYS A 411 -9.53 18.42 -4.71
C LYS A 411 -8.16 18.51 -5.40
N PRO A 412 -7.26 17.53 -5.22
CA PRO A 412 -6.01 17.44 -5.99
C PRO A 412 -6.25 17.44 -7.50
N VAL A 413 -5.24 17.87 -8.26
CA VAL A 413 -5.23 17.81 -9.73
C VAL A 413 -5.08 16.36 -10.23
N ASP A 414 -5.34 16.13 -11.53
CA ASP A 414 -5.10 14.86 -12.25
C ASP A 414 -5.72 13.58 -11.66
N ALA A 415 -6.76 13.74 -10.83
CA ALA A 415 -7.44 12.67 -10.09
C ALA A 415 -6.53 11.90 -9.11
N GLU A 416 -5.51 12.59 -8.56
CA GLU A 416 -4.77 12.09 -7.41
C GLU A 416 -5.66 12.04 -6.15
N THR A 417 -5.41 11.05 -5.29
CA THR A 417 -6.10 10.90 -4.00
C THR A 417 -5.59 11.90 -2.97
N ASP A 418 -4.29 12.16 -3.00
CA ASP A 418 -3.57 12.77 -1.91
C ASP A 418 -3.01 14.13 -2.30
N TRP A 419 -3.01 15.05 -1.34
CA TRP A 419 -2.54 16.41 -1.56
C TRP A 419 -1.02 16.45 -1.64
N HIS A 420 -0.48 16.90 -2.77
CA HIS A 420 0.96 17.05 -2.95
C HIS A 420 1.57 17.90 -1.81
N PRO A 421 2.58 17.41 -1.05
CA PRO A 421 2.99 18.00 0.23
C PRO A 421 3.37 19.49 0.20
N LYS A 422 3.79 20.02 -0.97
CA LYS A 422 4.05 21.45 -1.19
C LYS A 422 2.81 22.32 -0.89
N VAL A 423 1.60 21.87 -1.26
CA VAL A 423 0.34 22.59 -1.01
C VAL A 423 0.03 22.57 0.48
N THR A 424 0.00 21.38 1.08
CA THR A 424 -0.28 21.18 2.51
C THR A 424 0.67 21.99 3.39
N ARG A 425 1.98 22.03 3.05
CA ARG A 425 2.96 22.85 3.77
C ARG A 425 2.70 24.35 3.64
N ALA A 426 2.41 24.85 2.42
CA ALA A 426 2.13 26.26 2.18
C ALA A 426 0.86 26.72 2.93
N ILE A 427 -0.23 25.95 2.86
CA ILE A 427 -1.46 26.22 3.61
C ILE A 427 -1.19 26.15 5.12
N SER A 428 -0.47 25.15 5.61
CA SER A 428 -0.10 25.04 7.03
C SER A 428 0.68 26.27 7.53
N GLN A 429 1.65 26.75 6.76
CA GLN A 429 2.41 27.96 7.09
C GLN A 429 1.55 29.24 7.06
N LYS A 430 0.49 29.28 6.24
CA LYS A 430 -0.37 30.45 6.07
C LYS A 430 -1.55 30.53 7.05
N ILE A 431 -2.16 29.41 7.46
CA ILE A 431 -3.41 29.43 8.25
C ILE A 431 -3.25 29.02 9.72
N ARG A 432 -2.17 28.31 10.09
CA ARG A 432 -2.03 27.69 11.42
C ARG A 432 -1.89 28.74 12.52
N GLY A 433 -2.70 28.62 13.57
CA GLY A 433 -2.76 29.54 14.70
C GLY A 433 -3.52 30.85 14.45
N LEU A 434 -3.95 31.12 13.22
CA LEU A 434 -4.67 32.35 12.88
C LEU A 434 -6.19 32.15 12.93
N GLN A 435 -6.90 33.15 13.46
CA GLN A 435 -8.37 33.20 13.43
C GLN A 435 -8.87 33.50 12.01
N HIS A 436 -9.86 32.73 11.59
CA HIS A 436 -10.58 32.86 10.32
C HIS A 436 -12.09 32.90 10.59
N ARG A 437 -12.83 33.63 9.75
CA ARG A 437 -14.30 33.59 9.73
C ARG A 437 -14.71 32.59 8.65
N ALA A 438 -15.58 31.66 9.00
CA ALA A 438 -16.06 30.62 8.10
C ALA A 438 -17.58 30.58 8.07
N LYS A 439 -18.15 30.23 6.92
CA LYS A 439 -19.56 29.87 6.81
C LYS A 439 -19.68 28.35 6.91
N ALA A 440 -20.38 27.84 7.91
CA ALA A 440 -20.73 26.43 7.97
C ALA A 440 -21.82 26.12 6.93
N VAL A 441 -21.70 24.97 6.26
CA VAL A 441 -22.63 24.51 5.21
C VAL A 441 -23.08 23.05 5.37
N PHE A 442 -22.39 22.28 6.21
CA PHE A 442 -22.78 20.97 6.69
C PHE A 442 -21.99 20.63 7.98
N SER A 443 -22.41 19.62 8.75
CA SER A 443 -21.62 19.08 9.86
C SER A 443 -21.95 17.61 10.11
N LEU A 444 -20.98 16.84 10.60
CA LEU A 444 -21.05 15.38 10.72
C LEU A 444 -20.18 14.88 11.89
N GLY A 445 -20.79 14.33 12.94
CA GLY A 445 -20.10 13.95 14.19
C GLY A 445 -19.26 15.12 14.74
N ASN A 446 -17.94 14.97 14.73
CA ASN A 446 -16.97 16.01 15.12
C ASN A 446 -16.31 16.74 13.92
N THR A 447 -17.03 16.83 12.79
CA THR A 447 -16.60 17.46 11.54
C THR A 447 -17.49 18.66 11.20
N VAL A 448 -16.92 19.81 10.84
CA VAL A 448 -17.65 20.94 10.25
C VAL A 448 -17.13 21.23 8.84
N PHE A 449 -18.06 21.39 7.91
CA PHE A 449 -17.80 21.66 6.51
C PHE A 449 -17.98 23.16 6.27
N VAL A 450 -16.94 23.81 5.76
CA VAL A 450 -16.85 25.27 5.67
C VAL A 450 -16.67 25.78 4.25
N ASP A 451 -17.49 26.77 3.87
CA ASP A 451 -17.57 27.29 2.52
C ASP A 451 -18.25 28.68 2.46
N PRO A 452 -17.49 29.79 2.31
CA PRO A 452 -16.04 29.89 2.32
C PRO A 452 -15.45 29.91 3.75
N MET A 453 -14.12 29.74 3.83
CA MET A 453 -13.30 30.05 5.00
C MET A 453 -12.36 31.21 4.63
N VAL A 454 -12.48 32.33 5.35
CA VAL A 454 -11.87 33.63 4.99
C VAL A 454 -11.03 34.15 6.15
N ARG A 455 -9.83 34.61 5.84
CA ARG A 455 -9.02 35.39 6.78
C ARG A 455 -9.47 36.84 6.71
N MET A 456 -9.90 37.39 7.84
CA MET A 456 -10.24 38.80 7.99
C MET A 456 -9.32 39.46 9.01
N THR A 457 -8.94 40.71 8.76
CA THR A 457 -8.25 41.57 9.72
C THR A 457 -9.00 42.90 9.85
N GLN A 458 -9.23 43.35 11.09
CA GLN A 458 -9.84 44.66 11.35
C GLN A 458 -8.80 45.78 11.17
N VAL A 459 -9.18 46.86 10.51
CA VAL A 459 -8.30 48.04 10.37
C VAL A 459 -8.22 48.77 11.71
N PRO A 460 -7.03 49.01 12.28
CA PRO A 460 -6.88 49.69 13.56
C PRO A 460 -7.57 51.06 13.58
N GLY A 461 -8.40 51.31 14.59
CA GLY A 461 -9.16 52.55 14.74
C GLY A 461 -10.44 52.65 13.89
N MET A 462 -10.74 51.67 13.03
CA MET A 462 -11.96 51.66 12.20
C MET A 462 -12.87 50.47 12.52
N LYS A 463 -14.16 50.56 12.15
CA LYS A 463 -15.09 49.42 12.16
C LYS A 463 -14.94 48.52 10.93
N THR A 464 -14.10 48.90 9.97
CA THR A 464 -13.89 48.20 8.69
C THR A 464 -13.03 46.95 8.87
N VAL A 465 -13.44 45.85 8.23
CA VAL A 465 -12.64 44.62 8.10
C VAL A 465 -12.18 44.42 6.66
N ILE A 466 -10.97 43.93 6.49
CA ILE A 466 -10.38 43.57 5.19
C ILE A 466 -10.32 42.05 5.09
N ASN A 467 -10.80 41.51 3.97
CA ASN A 467 -10.60 40.10 3.60
C ASN A 467 -9.18 39.95 3.02
N GLU A 468 -8.28 39.27 3.73
CA GLU A 468 -6.89 39.09 3.28
C GLU A 468 -6.79 38.00 2.20
N TYR A 469 -7.46 36.87 2.43
CA TYR A 469 -7.54 35.74 1.49
C TYR A 469 -8.69 34.80 1.87
N THR A 470 -9.11 33.95 0.93
CA THR A 470 -9.91 32.75 1.24
C THR A 470 -9.03 31.51 1.15
N VAL A 471 -9.21 30.54 2.05
CA VAL A 471 -8.37 29.33 2.06
C VAL A 471 -8.58 28.51 0.78
N GLN A 472 -9.79 28.53 0.21
CA GLN A 472 -10.09 27.90 -1.07
C GLN A 472 -9.29 28.53 -2.23
N SER A 473 -9.22 29.87 -2.30
CA SER A 473 -8.44 30.60 -3.32
C SER A 473 -6.94 30.28 -3.23
N GLU A 474 -6.41 30.17 -2.01
CA GLU A 474 -4.99 29.84 -1.77
C GLU A 474 -4.66 28.41 -2.24
N ILE A 475 -5.53 27.44 -1.96
CA ILE A 475 -5.39 26.06 -2.44
C ILE A 475 -5.38 26.03 -3.98
N LEU A 476 -6.32 26.73 -4.63
CA LEU A 476 -6.43 26.80 -6.09
C LEU A 476 -5.24 27.53 -6.74
N SER A 477 -4.74 28.61 -6.14
CA SER A 477 -3.59 29.38 -6.65
C SER A 477 -2.28 28.58 -6.71
N SER A 478 -2.22 27.44 -6.02
CA SER A 478 -1.04 26.56 -6.00
C SER A 478 -0.75 25.85 -7.34
N GLY A 479 -1.74 25.79 -8.25
CA GLY A 479 -1.65 25.06 -9.52
C GLY A 479 -1.69 23.52 -9.39
N MET A 480 -1.81 22.98 -8.18
CA MET A 480 -1.87 21.54 -7.88
C MET A 480 -3.26 21.11 -7.37
N ALA A 481 -4.28 21.94 -7.64
CA ALA A 481 -5.64 21.80 -7.13
C ALA A 481 -6.66 22.16 -8.20
N VAL A 482 -7.84 21.54 -8.15
CA VAL A 482 -8.99 21.87 -9.01
C VAL A 482 -10.26 22.06 -8.18
N SER A 483 -11.24 22.76 -8.77
CA SER A 483 -12.57 22.92 -8.17
C SER A 483 -13.30 21.57 -8.06
N ASN A 484 -14.14 21.43 -7.04
CA ASN A 484 -14.96 20.23 -6.81
C ASN A 484 -16.42 20.60 -6.47
N PRO A 485 -17.19 21.17 -7.41
CA PRO A 485 -18.50 21.76 -7.11
C PRO A 485 -19.47 20.74 -6.48
N GLU A 486 -19.49 19.51 -6.99
CA GLU A 486 -20.36 18.39 -6.58
C GLU A 486 -20.15 17.92 -5.12
N HIS A 487 -19.06 18.34 -4.45
CA HIS A 487 -18.63 17.83 -3.14
C HIS A 487 -19.75 17.76 -2.10
N LEU A 488 -20.50 18.85 -1.94
CA LEU A 488 -21.56 18.97 -0.94
C LEU A 488 -22.85 18.26 -1.34
N GLU A 489 -23.08 18.05 -2.63
CA GLU A 489 -24.26 17.37 -3.17
C GLU A 489 -24.11 15.87 -3.00
N LEU A 490 -22.94 15.32 -3.35
CA LEU A 490 -22.60 13.91 -3.16
C LEU A 490 -22.60 13.52 -1.67
N LEU A 491 -22.05 14.37 -0.79
CA LEU A 491 -22.13 14.17 0.67
C LEU A 491 -23.56 14.13 1.20
N LYS A 492 -24.43 15.06 0.75
CA LYS A 492 -25.83 15.10 1.19
C LYS A 492 -26.64 13.91 0.64
N ALA A 493 -26.36 13.47 -0.59
CA ALA A 493 -26.97 12.28 -1.17
C ALA A 493 -26.69 11.02 -0.34
N LEU A 494 -25.46 10.84 0.16
CA LEU A 494 -25.09 9.70 1.01
C LEU A 494 -25.89 9.66 2.32
N CYS A 495 -26.07 10.81 2.98
CA CYS A 495 -26.90 10.91 4.19
C CYS A 495 -28.37 10.59 3.91
N ILE A 496 -28.90 10.97 2.75
CA ILE A 496 -30.26 10.61 2.33
C ILE A 496 -30.38 9.11 2.08
N SER A 497 -29.43 8.49 1.36
CA SER A 497 -29.46 7.05 1.08
C SER A 497 -29.29 6.16 2.33
N GLY A 498 -28.57 6.61 3.35
CA GLY A 498 -28.48 5.93 4.64
C GLY A 498 -29.72 6.12 5.53
N SER A 499 -30.58 7.09 5.21
CA SER A 499 -31.79 7.40 5.98
C SER A 499 -32.99 6.63 5.39
N GLY A 500 -33.14 5.37 5.79
CA GLY A 500 -34.18 4.44 5.29
C GLY A 500 -35.62 4.86 5.62
N ASN A 501 -36.14 5.84 4.89
CA ASN A 501 -37.55 6.26 4.88
C ASN A 501 -37.96 6.78 3.48
N GLY A 502 -39.24 6.61 3.14
CA GLY A 502 -39.72 6.70 1.77
C GLY A 502 -39.71 8.09 1.13
N SER A 503 -39.67 8.10 -0.21
CA SER A 503 -39.73 9.30 -1.06
C SER A 503 -41.02 10.11 -0.89
N VAL A 504 -40.97 11.18 -0.07
CA VAL A 504 -41.93 12.30 -0.15
C VAL A 504 -41.22 13.64 0.02
N SER A 505 -41.08 14.36 -1.11
CA SER A 505 -40.91 15.83 -1.20
C SER A 505 -39.84 16.51 -0.33
N LEU A 506 -38.55 16.33 -0.69
CA LEU A 506 -37.49 17.23 -0.25
C LEU A 506 -37.56 18.61 -0.96
N GLU A 507 -38.07 18.63 -2.20
CA GLU A 507 -38.19 19.85 -3.02
C GLU A 507 -39.03 20.94 -2.36
N VAL A 508 -40.16 20.59 -1.72
CA VAL A 508 -41.00 21.58 -1.01
C VAL A 508 -40.27 22.17 0.20
N ARG A 509 -39.43 21.40 0.91
CA ARG A 509 -38.61 21.93 2.02
C ARG A 509 -37.47 22.82 1.53
N ILE A 510 -36.70 22.38 0.52
CA ILE A 510 -35.62 23.19 -0.05
C ILE A 510 -36.17 24.50 -0.61
N LYS A 511 -37.32 24.46 -1.29
CA LYS A 511 -37.96 25.67 -1.83
C LYS A 511 -38.42 26.61 -0.70
N ALA A 512 -39.06 26.09 0.35
CA ALA A 512 -39.46 26.90 1.51
C ALA A 512 -38.26 27.51 2.26
N GLU A 513 -37.14 26.80 2.39
CA GLU A 513 -35.91 27.33 3.00
C GLU A 513 -35.22 28.38 2.11
N GLN A 514 -35.24 28.21 0.79
CA GLN A 514 -34.75 29.23 -0.17
C GLN A 514 -35.63 30.49 -0.17
N GLU A 515 -36.96 30.31 -0.08
CA GLU A 515 -37.93 31.41 -0.03
C GLU A 515 -37.82 32.19 1.28
N ALA A 516 -37.67 31.50 2.42
CA ALA A 516 -37.36 32.11 3.71
C ALA A 516 -36.00 32.82 3.75
N LEU A 517 -34.98 32.28 3.06
CA LEU A 517 -33.68 32.94 2.92
C LEU A 517 -33.78 34.22 2.06
N ALA A 518 -34.57 34.21 0.98
CA ALA A 518 -34.86 35.38 0.16
C ALA A 518 -35.71 36.43 0.91
N GLU A 519 -36.61 36.01 1.80
CA GLU A 519 -37.33 36.89 2.72
C GLU A 519 -36.38 37.57 3.71
N ALA A 520 -35.47 36.80 4.33
CA ALA A 520 -34.50 37.30 5.29
C ALA A 520 -33.47 38.26 4.68
N VAL A 521 -33.03 38.03 3.42
CA VAL A 521 -32.15 38.95 2.70
C VAL A 521 -32.88 40.27 2.38
N ARG A 522 -34.10 40.21 1.85
CA ARG A 522 -34.91 41.42 1.56
C ARG A 522 -35.21 42.22 2.84
N ALA A 523 -35.47 41.55 3.96
CA ALA A 523 -35.67 42.20 5.25
C ALA A 523 -34.39 42.88 5.80
N ALA A 524 -33.20 42.34 5.50
CA ALA A 524 -31.93 42.97 5.86
C ALA A 524 -31.62 44.17 4.96
N GLU A 525 -31.89 44.09 3.66
CA GLU A 525 -31.68 45.18 2.70
C GLU A 525 -32.61 46.38 2.95
N LEU A 526 -33.85 46.13 3.42
CA LEU A 526 -34.80 47.17 3.82
C LEU A 526 -34.47 47.83 5.17
N ALA A 527 -33.57 47.28 5.97
CA ALA A 527 -33.22 47.79 7.30
C ALA A 527 -32.08 48.82 7.31
N ASP A 528 -31.33 48.97 6.20
CA ASP A 528 -30.08 49.75 6.13
C ASP A 528 -30.22 51.06 5.34
N LEU A 529 -31.46 51.57 5.17
CA LEU A 529 -31.76 52.87 4.55
C LEU A 529 -32.21 53.92 5.59
N PRO A 530 -31.56 55.10 5.65
CA PRO A 530 -32.01 56.20 6.52
C PRO A 530 -33.37 56.75 6.09
N GLN A 531 -34.27 56.97 7.05
CA GLN A 531 -35.56 57.62 6.79
C GLN A 531 -35.39 59.12 6.51
N LEU A 532 -36.05 59.59 5.45
CA LEU A 532 -36.33 61.00 5.17
C LEU A 532 -37.80 61.13 4.77
N GLU A 533 -38.50 62.02 5.46
CA GLU A 533 -39.93 62.35 5.25
C GLU A 533 -40.14 63.26 4.01
N PRO A 534 -41.36 63.35 3.46
CA PRO A 534 -41.55 63.48 2.00
C PRO A 534 -41.80 64.90 1.47
N CYS A 535 -41.71 65.03 0.14
CA CYS A 535 -42.34 66.07 -0.66
C CYS A 535 -42.90 65.48 -1.97
N GLU A 536 -44.21 65.58 -2.17
CA GLU A 536 -44.91 65.34 -3.44
C GLU A 536 -44.94 66.63 -4.30
N PRO A 537 -45.53 66.61 -5.52
CA PRO A 537 -45.23 65.73 -6.65
C PRO A 537 -45.01 66.55 -7.94
N LEU A 538 -44.75 65.89 -9.08
CA LEU A 538 -45.37 66.24 -10.37
C LEU A 538 -45.12 65.15 -11.42
N SER A 539 -46.11 64.94 -12.29
CA SER A 539 -46.14 64.01 -13.44
C SER A 539 -46.79 64.75 -14.63
N PRO A 540 -46.95 64.15 -15.83
CA PRO A 540 -46.52 62.84 -16.35
C PRO A 540 -45.69 62.95 -17.66
N ASP A 541 -45.31 61.84 -18.31
CA ASP A 541 -45.97 61.40 -19.57
C ASP A 541 -45.34 60.17 -20.31
N SER A 542 -46.20 59.18 -20.56
CA SER A 542 -46.43 58.45 -21.82
C SER A 542 -45.31 58.04 -22.81
N SER A 543 -44.97 56.74 -22.74
CA SER A 543 -45.21 55.73 -23.83
C SER A 543 -44.10 55.29 -24.83
N THR A 544 -44.29 54.04 -25.29
CA THR A 544 -43.96 53.49 -26.64
C THR A 544 -42.55 52.87 -26.91
N ILE A 545 -42.45 51.54 -26.76
CA ILE A 545 -42.20 50.49 -27.82
C ILE A 545 -41.10 50.82 -28.89
N GLN A 546 -40.09 49.98 -29.22
CA GLN A 546 -40.08 48.53 -29.45
C GLN A 546 -38.70 47.84 -29.25
N SER A 547 -38.63 46.52 -29.44
CA SER A 547 -37.42 45.66 -29.39
C SER A 547 -36.97 45.20 -30.79
N LEU A 548 -35.68 44.86 -30.98
CA LEU A 548 -35.21 43.69 -31.76
C LEU A 548 -33.67 43.44 -31.64
N VAL A 549 -33.23 42.27 -32.13
CA VAL A 549 -31.88 41.64 -32.06
C VAL A 549 -31.61 40.93 -33.44
N PRO A 550 -30.53 40.14 -33.75
CA PRO A 550 -29.20 39.91 -33.14
C PRO A 550 -27.98 39.77 -34.14
N VAL A 551 -26.81 39.31 -33.65
CA VAL A 551 -25.66 38.61 -34.34
C VAL A 551 -24.64 39.42 -35.20
N THR A 552 -23.33 39.13 -35.05
CA THR A 552 -22.25 39.09 -36.10
C THR A 552 -20.93 38.48 -35.53
N PRO A 553 -19.91 38.04 -36.34
CA PRO A 553 -19.04 36.89 -35.98
C PRO A 553 -17.48 37.04 -36.18
N VAL A 554 -16.79 35.90 -36.42
CA VAL A 554 -15.33 35.59 -36.37
C VAL A 554 -14.58 35.73 -37.74
N PRO A 555 -13.24 35.97 -37.76
CA PRO A 555 -12.36 35.76 -38.93
C PRO A 555 -11.16 34.74 -38.73
N PRO A 556 -10.45 34.27 -39.80
CA PRO A 556 -9.61 33.03 -39.74
C PRO A 556 -8.19 33.00 -40.42
N VAL A 557 -7.30 32.13 -39.91
CA VAL A 557 -6.46 31.07 -40.59
C VAL A 557 -5.40 31.37 -41.72
N LEU A 558 -4.15 30.87 -41.51
CA LEU A 558 -3.00 30.53 -42.45
C LEU A 558 -2.27 31.69 -43.24
N ASP A 559 -1.04 31.58 -43.80
CA ASP A 559 -0.05 30.45 -43.99
C ASP A 559 1.47 30.88 -44.03
N LEU A 560 2.39 29.95 -44.36
CA LEU A 560 3.88 29.91 -44.31
C LEU A 560 4.71 30.79 -45.32
N HIS A 561 5.97 31.14 -44.97
CA HIS A 561 7.22 30.68 -45.66
C HIS A 561 8.59 31.26 -45.14
N LEU A 562 9.58 30.34 -44.97
CA LEU A 562 11.09 30.37 -45.06
C LEU A 562 11.99 31.62 -44.79
N ALA A 563 13.28 31.33 -44.50
CA ALA A 563 14.37 32.20 -43.99
C ALA A 563 15.43 32.57 -45.09
N PRO A 564 16.69 33.09 -44.84
CA PRO A 564 17.41 33.37 -43.57
C PRO A 564 18.34 34.64 -43.50
N ALA A 565 19.10 34.72 -42.39
CA ALA A 565 20.50 35.21 -42.24
C ALA A 565 20.85 36.65 -41.76
N SER A 566 21.91 36.66 -40.92
CA SER A 566 22.83 37.77 -40.54
C SER A 566 22.58 38.54 -39.22
N ASP A 567 23.58 38.99 -38.45
CA ASP A 567 24.93 38.45 -38.12
C ASP A 567 25.50 39.21 -36.87
N GLN A 568 26.66 38.77 -36.37
CA GLN A 568 27.66 39.47 -35.54
C GLN A 568 27.58 39.46 -33.99
N ARG A 569 28.80 39.34 -33.45
CA ARG A 569 29.34 39.16 -32.07
C ARG A 569 30.56 40.14 -31.99
N PRO A 570 31.42 40.18 -30.94
CA PRO A 570 31.29 39.89 -29.50
C PRO A 570 31.96 41.00 -28.61
N LEU A 571 32.31 40.62 -27.36
CA LEU A 571 33.32 41.16 -26.40
C LEU A 571 32.67 41.61 -25.05
N MET A 572 33.03 41.20 -23.81
CA MET A 572 34.14 40.48 -23.12
C MET A 572 34.97 41.39 -22.17
N VAL A 573 35.60 40.80 -21.13
CA VAL A 573 36.69 41.32 -20.24
C VAL A 573 36.30 41.80 -18.80
N SER A 574 36.23 40.82 -17.88
CA SER A 574 36.86 40.70 -16.52
C SER A 574 37.22 41.89 -15.59
N GLN A 575 37.04 41.69 -14.26
CA GLN A 575 37.98 41.81 -13.10
C GLN A 575 37.17 42.02 -11.77
N SER A 576 37.43 41.35 -10.63
CA SER A 576 38.55 41.35 -9.63
C SER A 576 38.48 42.55 -8.63
N ALA A 577 38.86 42.50 -7.33
CA ALA A 577 39.48 41.46 -6.47
C ALA A 577 39.30 41.78 -4.94
N ALA A 578 39.99 41.03 -4.05
CA ALA A 578 40.13 41.20 -2.57
C ALA A 578 38.86 40.94 -1.71
N GLY A 579 38.90 40.62 -0.40
CA GLY A 579 39.97 40.52 0.62
C GLY A 579 39.54 41.23 1.93
N GLN A 580 39.92 40.87 3.17
CA GLN A 580 40.89 39.90 3.68
C GLN A 580 40.71 39.73 5.23
N ARG A 581 40.91 38.51 5.81
CA ARG A 581 41.26 38.22 7.24
C ARG A 581 40.28 38.75 8.34
N ASN A 582 40.33 38.42 9.64
CA ASN A 582 41.16 37.59 10.54
C ASN A 582 40.24 37.20 11.76
N THR A 583 40.47 36.25 12.69
CA THR A 583 41.56 35.29 13.04
C THR A 583 40.85 34.01 13.61
N HIS A 584 41.28 33.13 14.54
CA HIS A 584 42.45 32.92 15.44
C HIS A 584 42.67 31.39 15.63
N SER A 585 43.67 30.96 16.42
CA SER A 585 43.98 29.54 16.71
C SER A 585 44.64 29.35 18.09
N ALA A 586 44.32 28.22 18.76
CA ALA A 586 45.08 27.43 19.74
C ALA A 586 44.16 26.24 20.13
N ASP A 587 44.40 24.96 19.88
CA ASP A 587 45.61 24.09 19.92
C ASP A 587 46.05 23.71 21.34
N LEU A 588 45.77 22.45 21.72
CA LEU A 588 46.40 21.76 22.85
C LEU A 588 46.35 20.24 22.62
N ARG A 589 47.52 19.59 22.68
CA ARG A 589 47.67 18.12 22.64
C ARG A 589 47.63 17.54 24.05
N ILE A 590 47.22 16.28 24.23
CA ILE A 590 47.91 15.28 25.06
C ILE A 590 47.31 13.87 24.92
N ARG A 591 48.22 12.89 24.90
CA ARG A 591 48.18 11.42 25.16
C ARG A 591 46.83 10.66 25.21
N ILE A 592 46.88 9.47 24.64
CA ILE A 592 46.19 8.27 25.14
C ILE A 592 47.30 7.37 25.73
N GLU A 593 47.05 6.72 26.87
CA GLU A 593 47.98 5.79 27.55
C GLU A 593 47.39 4.38 27.51
N ASP A 594 48.25 3.35 27.39
CA ASP A 594 47.85 1.94 27.42
C ASP A 594 47.45 1.48 28.83
N GLY A 595 46.58 0.46 28.91
CA GLY A 595 46.14 -0.11 30.19
C GLY A 595 45.45 -1.47 30.05
N GLU A 596 46.21 -2.55 30.10
CA GLU A 596 45.68 -3.91 30.31
C GLU A 596 45.17 -4.10 31.75
N LEU A 597 44.19 -4.99 31.97
CA LEU A 597 44.07 -5.77 33.22
C LEU A 597 43.08 -6.95 33.10
N HIS A 598 43.57 -8.17 33.38
CA HIS A 598 42.75 -9.37 33.65
C HIS A 598 42.27 -9.40 35.12
N PRO A 599 41.14 -10.06 35.43
CA PRO A 599 41.20 -11.37 36.12
C PRO A 599 40.15 -12.38 35.57
N MET A 600 40.46 -13.67 35.40
CA MET A 600 40.54 -14.76 36.39
C MET A 600 39.23 -15.18 37.11
N ILE A 601 38.66 -16.28 36.59
CA ILE A 601 38.07 -17.46 37.26
C ILE A 601 37.74 -17.39 38.78
N SER A 602 36.54 -17.86 39.14
CA SER A 602 36.29 -18.57 40.42
C SER A 602 35.21 -19.65 40.27
N LYS A 603 35.16 -20.60 41.24
CA LYS A 603 34.43 -21.89 41.19
C LYS A 603 33.27 -21.97 42.21
N SER A 604 32.54 -23.10 42.15
CA SER A 604 31.64 -23.68 43.18
C SER A 604 30.21 -23.10 43.24
N VAL A 605 29.17 -23.80 43.75
CA VAL A 605 29.08 -25.01 44.63
C VAL A 605 28.15 -26.10 44.02
N LEU A 606 28.10 -27.28 44.64
CA LEU A 606 27.43 -28.53 44.21
C LEU A 606 26.58 -29.14 45.35
N MET A 607 25.43 -29.77 45.05
CA MET A 607 24.79 -30.92 45.77
C MET A 607 23.46 -31.34 45.08
N GLU A 608 23.29 -32.62 44.69
CA GLU A 608 22.68 -33.77 45.43
C GLU A 608 21.14 -33.64 45.64
N CYS A 609 20.28 -34.61 45.29
CA CYS A 609 20.15 -36.02 45.73
C CYS A 609 19.20 -36.80 44.76
N ARG A 610 18.99 -38.13 44.76
CA ARG A 610 19.67 -39.35 45.29
C ARG A 610 19.14 -40.60 44.53
N GLN A 611 19.70 -41.78 44.79
CA GLN A 611 19.39 -43.06 44.12
C GLN A 611 18.09 -43.73 44.60
N ASN A 612 17.57 -44.68 43.80
CA ASN A 612 17.18 -46.04 44.25
C ASN A 612 17.18 -47.01 43.05
N GLY A 613 17.27 -48.33 43.29
CA GLY A 613 17.39 -49.40 42.26
C GLY A 613 16.54 -50.64 42.60
N VAL A 614 17.05 -51.87 42.31
CA VAL A 614 16.41 -53.23 42.47
C VAL A 614 15.55 -53.65 41.25
N SER A 615 15.60 -54.86 40.66
CA SER A 615 16.55 -56.01 40.69
C SER A 615 16.33 -57.02 39.52
N THR A 616 17.24 -58.01 39.41
CA THR A 616 17.21 -59.36 38.76
C THR A 616 15.83 -60.00 38.41
N GLY A 617 15.71 -60.91 37.42
CA GLY A 617 16.75 -61.72 36.75
C GLY A 617 16.26 -62.62 35.58
N GLU A 618 16.76 -63.86 35.53
CA GLU A 618 16.79 -64.88 34.45
C GLU A 618 15.39 -65.55 34.10
N ASP A 619 15.17 -66.47 33.13
CA ASP A 619 16.00 -67.50 32.46
C ASP A 619 15.46 -67.97 31.04
N GLU A 620 15.60 -69.25 30.60
CA GLU A 620 15.55 -69.71 29.18
C GLU A 620 14.24 -70.33 28.60
N SER A 621 14.10 -70.19 27.26
CA SER A 621 13.56 -71.17 26.28
C SER A 621 12.04 -71.48 26.13
N SER A 622 11.55 -71.45 24.87
CA SER A 622 10.80 -72.55 24.18
C SER A 622 10.03 -72.04 22.94
N SER A 623 9.66 -72.92 22.00
CA SER A 623 9.07 -72.57 20.70
C SER A 623 7.71 -73.25 20.42
N GLN A 624 6.71 -72.52 19.91
CA GLN A 624 6.02 -72.77 18.61
C GLN A 624 4.68 -72.01 18.42
N GLN A 625 4.41 -71.66 17.15
CA GLN A 625 3.10 -71.47 16.48
C GLN A 625 2.04 -70.48 17.02
N LEU A 626 2.04 -69.28 16.41
CA LEU A 626 0.90 -68.64 15.70
C LEU A 626 -0.50 -68.58 16.37
N ILE A 627 -0.94 -67.37 16.73
CA ILE A 627 -2.14 -66.69 16.16
C ILE A 627 -2.25 -65.23 16.69
N SER A 628 -2.68 -64.31 15.80
CA SER A 628 -3.20 -62.94 16.01
C SER A 628 -3.16 -62.29 17.42
N SER A 629 -2.35 -61.24 17.58
CA SER A 629 -2.83 -59.89 18.00
C SER A 629 -1.69 -58.85 17.97
N ASN A 630 -2.03 -57.57 18.19
CA ASN A 630 -1.13 -56.40 18.06
C ASN A 630 0.05 -56.42 19.05
N GLU A 631 1.24 -56.01 18.60
CA GLU A 631 1.87 -54.79 19.13
C GLU A 631 2.97 -54.24 18.22
N THR A 632 3.12 -52.91 18.20
CA THR A 632 3.90 -52.19 17.17
C THR A 632 5.31 -51.89 17.66
N ARG A 633 6.33 -52.58 17.13
CA ARG A 633 7.73 -52.15 17.31
C ARG A 633 8.02 -50.91 16.46
N CYS A 634 8.23 -49.78 17.12
CA CYS A 634 8.60 -48.53 16.47
C CYS A 634 10.00 -48.64 15.83
N GLY A 635 10.08 -48.26 14.54
CA GLY A 635 11.32 -47.88 13.90
C GLY A 635 11.26 -46.38 13.60
N ASP A 636 12.04 -45.57 14.33
CA ASP A 636 12.10 -44.10 14.17
C ASP A 636 12.71 -43.72 12.81
N ALA A 637 11.90 -43.74 11.76
CA ALA A 637 12.22 -43.21 10.43
C ALA A 637 12.17 -41.67 10.46
N VAL A 638 13.17 -41.05 11.11
CA VAL A 638 13.23 -39.59 11.32
C VAL A 638 13.19 -38.83 9.99
N THR A 639 12.10 -38.10 9.76
CA THR A 639 11.89 -37.26 8.58
C THR A 639 12.78 -36.01 8.63
N SER A 640 13.83 -35.97 7.82
CA SER A 640 14.75 -34.83 7.77
C SER A 640 14.14 -33.64 7.03
N PHE A 641 13.50 -32.73 7.77
CA PHE A 641 13.06 -31.45 7.20
C PHE A 641 14.26 -30.52 6.95
N HIS A 642 14.39 -30.01 5.74
CA HIS A 642 15.44 -29.05 5.38
C HIS A 642 14.91 -27.61 5.52
N PRO A 643 15.43 -26.80 6.47
CA PRO A 643 15.04 -25.40 6.57
C PRO A 643 15.56 -24.61 5.36
N LEU A 644 14.86 -23.52 5.01
CA LEU A 644 15.33 -22.60 3.99
C LEU A 644 16.62 -21.91 4.48
N ALA A 645 17.70 -22.06 3.75
CA ALA A 645 18.98 -21.41 4.03
C ALA A 645 19.39 -20.48 2.89
N ARG A 646 19.94 -19.32 3.26
CA ARG A 646 20.68 -18.43 2.36
C ARG A 646 22.16 -18.49 2.70
N TRP A 647 23.04 -18.32 1.71
CA TRP A 647 24.48 -18.24 1.97
C TRP A 647 25.19 -17.26 1.03
N TYR A 648 26.21 -16.61 1.56
CA TYR A 648 27.23 -15.89 0.79
C TYR A 648 28.62 -16.31 1.28
N GLN A 649 29.67 -15.74 0.69
CA GLN A 649 31.04 -16.08 1.01
C GLN A 649 31.96 -14.87 1.01
N THR A 650 33.01 -14.95 1.83
CA THR A 650 34.22 -14.15 1.70
C THR A 650 35.31 -15.01 1.03
N SER A 651 36.50 -14.46 0.80
CA SER A 651 37.65 -15.25 0.32
C SER A 651 38.04 -16.41 1.26
N ASP A 652 37.87 -16.26 2.57
CA ASP A 652 38.27 -17.21 3.63
C ASP A 652 37.11 -17.99 4.29
N SER A 653 35.86 -17.53 4.16
CA SER A 653 34.72 -18.04 4.93
C SER A 653 33.42 -18.12 4.12
N LEU A 654 32.43 -18.80 4.71
CA LEU A 654 31.07 -18.96 4.21
C LEU A 654 30.12 -18.54 5.35
N ILE A 655 29.14 -17.68 5.05
CA ILE A 655 28.09 -17.29 5.99
C ILE A 655 26.80 -17.96 5.53
N VAL A 656 26.15 -18.72 6.41
CA VAL A 656 24.92 -19.47 6.11
C VAL A 656 23.85 -19.10 7.14
N THR A 657 22.81 -18.40 6.69
CA THR A 657 21.65 -18.02 7.52
C THR A 657 20.51 -19.00 7.29
N MET A 658 20.00 -19.60 8.37
CA MET A 658 18.85 -20.52 8.32
C MET A 658 17.56 -19.84 8.76
N LYS A 659 16.45 -20.13 8.08
CA LYS A 659 15.12 -19.69 8.48
C LYS A 659 14.34 -20.81 9.16
N LEU A 660 13.93 -20.56 10.41
CA LEU A 660 13.20 -21.49 11.27
C LEU A 660 11.91 -20.85 11.80
N LYS A 661 10.94 -21.67 12.22
CA LYS A 661 9.90 -21.25 13.17
C LYS A 661 10.36 -21.61 14.59
N GLU A 662 10.15 -20.68 15.53
CA GLU A 662 10.29 -20.86 16.99
C GLU A 662 11.56 -21.64 17.43
N PRO A 663 12.76 -21.04 17.28
CA PRO A 663 14.03 -21.78 17.29
C PRO A 663 14.62 -21.98 18.70
N GLN A 664 13.89 -22.67 19.58
CA GLN A 664 14.37 -23.05 20.91
C GLN A 664 15.25 -24.32 20.89
N ASN A 665 16.18 -24.42 21.86
CA ASN A 665 17.07 -25.57 22.11
C ASN A 665 17.80 -26.09 20.86
N GLN A 666 18.82 -25.36 20.44
CA GLN A 666 19.56 -25.60 19.19
C GLN A 666 21.00 -26.08 19.41
N SER A 667 21.51 -26.85 18.47
CA SER A 667 22.93 -27.22 18.38
C SER A 667 23.37 -27.40 16.93
N CYS A 668 24.59 -26.96 16.61
CA CYS A 668 25.23 -27.24 15.32
C CYS A 668 26.55 -27.99 15.56
N HIS A 669 26.77 -29.05 14.78
CA HIS A 669 28.01 -29.81 14.75
C HIS A 669 28.68 -29.66 13.38
N PHE A 670 29.95 -29.24 13.39
CA PHE A 670 30.76 -29.06 12.20
C PHE A 670 31.66 -30.28 11.98
N PHE A 671 31.72 -30.75 10.73
CA PHE A 671 32.63 -31.79 10.26
C PHE A 671 33.34 -31.27 9.01
N GLN A 672 34.42 -31.92 8.59
CA GLN A 672 35.29 -31.40 7.53
C GLN A 672 34.55 -31.15 6.20
N ASP A 673 33.57 -31.98 5.84
CA ASP A 673 32.79 -31.91 4.60
C ASP A 673 31.28 -31.67 4.83
N ARG A 674 30.86 -31.39 6.08
CA ARG A 674 29.44 -31.49 6.46
C ARG A 674 29.11 -30.64 7.68
N VAL A 675 27.90 -30.07 7.70
CA VAL A 675 27.34 -29.41 8.90
C VAL A 675 26.00 -30.02 9.26
N VAL A 676 25.81 -30.37 10.54
CA VAL A 676 24.56 -30.95 11.05
C VAL A 676 23.97 -30.04 12.13
N GLY A 677 22.85 -29.40 11.81
CA GLY A 677 22.07 -28.58 12.75
C GLY A 677 20.87 -29.34 13.31
N ARG A 678 20.60 -29.19 14.60
CA ARG A 678 19.42 -29.73 15.30
C ARG A 678 18.68 -28.61 16.05
N VAL A 679 17.34 -28.66 16.03
CA VAL A 679 16.45 -27.69 16.71
C VAL A 679 15.38 -28.50 17.44
N SER A 680 15.42 -28.48 18.78
CA SER A 680 14.94 -29.57 19.63
C SER A 680 15.56 -30.94 19.29
N GLU A 681 15.58 -31.89 20.22
CA GLU A 681 16.45 -33.08 20.10
C GLU A 681 16.14 -34.00 18.89
N ARG A 682 14.92 -33.93 18.35
CA ARG A 682 14.44 -34.79 17.25
C ARG A 682 13.72 -34.05 16.10
N THR A 683 13.21 -32.84 16.30
CA THR A 683 12.16 -32.26 15.44
C THR A 683 12.67 -31.73 14.11
N TYR A 684 13.84 -31.08 14.09
CA TYR A 684 14.46 -30.61 12.85
C TYR A 684 15.91 -31.07 12.77
N ARG A 685 16.31 -31.56 11.59
CA ARG A 685 17.68 -31.97 11.28
C ARG A 685 18.11 -31.41 9.92
N ALA A 686 18.83 -30.30 9.95
CA ALA A 686 19.54 -29.78 8.78
C ALA A 686 20.82 -30.60 8.57
N ASP A 687 21.02 -31.12 7.35
CA ASP A 687 22.17 -31.97 7.00
C ASP A 687 22.80 -31.41 5.71
N LEU A 688 23.81 -30.55 5.88
CA LEU A 688 24.46 -29.81 4.80
C LEU A 688 25.76 -30.52 4.40
N GLN A 689 25.69 -31.39 3.39
CA GLN A 689 26.89 -31.97 2.75
C GLN A 689 27.54 -30.94 1.83
N LEU A 690 28.67 -30.38 2.27
CA LEU A 690 29.34 -29.25 1.63
C LEU A 690 29.99 -29.65 0.30
N HIS A 691 30.26 -28.66 -0.55
CA HIS A 691 30.93 -28.87 -1.83
C HIS A 691 32.40 -29.24 -1.64
N ALA A 692 33.09 -28.55 -0.73
CA ALA A 692 34.49 -28.71 -0.40
C ALA A 692 34.70 -28.60 1.12
N ASN A 693 35.96 -28.62 1.58
CA ASN A 693 36.26 -28.78 3.00
C ASN A 693 36.29 -27.45 3.78
N ILE A 694 35.82 -27.52 5.02
CA ILE A 694 35.92 -26.48 6.06
C ILE A 694 36.90 -26.89 7.16
N ALA A 695 37.32 -25.95 7.99
CA ALA A 695 38.14 -26.17 9.19
C ALA A 695 37.22 -26.17 10.44
N PRO A 696 36.77 -27.35 10.94
CA PRO A 696 35.64 -27.41 11.87
C PRO A 696 35.90 -26.68 13.19
N ASP A 697 37.12 -26.75 13.71
CA ASP A 697 37.53 -26.14 14.99
C ASP A 697 37.53 -24.60 14.98
N ARG A 698 37.42 -24.00 13.79
CA ARG A 698 37.26 -22.55 13.60
C ARG A 698 35.81 -22.14 13.35
N CYS A 699 34.93 -23.08 13.03
CA CYS A 699 33.54 -22.80 12.65
C CYS A 699 32.68 -22.52 13.89
N CYS A 700 31.75 -21.58 13.76
CA CYS A 700 30.86 -21.19 14.85
C CYS A 700 29.45 -20.89 14.32
N TRP A 701 28.50 -20.71 15.24
CA TRP A 701 27.15 -20.23 14.93
C TRP A 701 26.66 -19.30 16.04
N GLU A 702 25.76 -18.40 15.68
CA GLU A 702 25.15 -17.40 16.56
C GLU A 702 23.67 -17.20 16.20
N MET A 703 22.89 -16.58 17.09
CA MET A 703 21.52 -16.17 16.81
C MET A 703 21.48 -14.67 16.51
N LYS A 704 20.95 -14.29 15.35
CA LYS A 704 20.73 -12.90 14.94
C LYS A 704 19.29 -12.72 14.51
N SER A 705 18.55 -11.81 15.16
CA SER A 705 17.15 -11.49 14.83
C SER A 705 16.22 -12.72 14.72
N ASN A 706 16.38 -13.71 15.62
CA ASN A 706 15.73 -15.03 15.62
C ASN A 706 16.04 -15.96 14.42
N GLU A 707 17.04 -15.66 13.58
CA GLU A 707 17.58 -16.61 12.60
C GLU A 707 18.98 -17.12 13.04
N PRO A 708 19.29 -18.43 12.95
CA PRO A 708 20.64 -18.92 13.20
C PRO A 708 21.58 -18.60 12.03
N VAL A 709 22.72 -18.01 12.33
CA VAL A 709 23.78 -17.68 11.38
C VAL A 709 24.99 -18.53 11.68
N LEU A 710 25.41 -19.36 10.73
CA LEU A 710 26.57 -20.23 10.82
C LEU A 710 27.73 -19.59 10.03
N LYS A 711 28.90 -19.43 10.67
CA LYS A 711 30.14 -19.00 10.03
C LYS A 711 31.09 -20.17 9.89
N LEU A 712 31.30 -20.60 8.65
CA LEU A 712 32.17 -21.72 8.31
C LEU A 712 33.48 -21.19 7.69
N PHE A 713 34.63 -21.59 8.21
CA PHE A 713 35.93 -21.20 7.63
C PHE A 713 36.39 -22.26 6.62
N LYS A 714 36.77 -21.84 5.43
CA LYS A 714 37.23 -22.71 4.35
C LYS A 714 38.58 -23.34 4.71
N GLN A 715 38.80 -24.63 4.43
CA GLN A 715 40.10 -25.27 4.67
C GLN A 715 41.18 -24.76 3.70
N GLN A 716 40.79 -24.34 2.50
CA GLN A 716 41.61 -23.60 1.55
C GLN A 716 40.83 -22.33 1.11
N PRO A 717 41.43 -21.13 1.19
CA PRO A 717 40.82 -19.91 0.68
C PRO A 717 40.55 -19.98 -0.83
N GLY A 718 39.49 -19.30 -1.29
CA GLY A 718 39.08 -19.29 -2.70
C GLY A 718 37.57 -19.27 -2.89
N HIS A 719 37.11 -18.92 -4.09
CA HIS A 719 35.69 -18.83 -4.45
C HIS A 719 35.06 -20.23 -4.61
N TRP A 720 33.87 -20.43 -4.03
CA TRP A 720 33.06 -21.64 -4.20
C TRP A 720 31.88 -21.33 -5.12
N GLU A 721 31.66 -22.12 -6.18
CA GLU A 721 30.51 -21.96 -7.09
C GLU A 721 29.17 -22.40 -6.47
N LYS A 722 29.22 -23.21 -5.41
CA LYS A 722 28.05 -23.75 -4.71
C LYS A 722 28.42 -24.15 -3.27
N LEU A 723 27.48 -24.02 -2.33
CA LEU A 723 27.69 -24.44 -0.93
C LEU A 723 27.76 -25.96 -0.77
N LEU A 724 26.89 -26.69 -1.49
CA LEU A 724 26.66 -28.12 -1.28
C LEU A 724 27.15 -28.99 -2.44
N ARG A 725 27.48 -30.25 -2.14
CA ARG A 725 27.85 -31.25 -3.16
C ARG A 725 26.67 -31.49 -4.12
N ASN A 726 25.48 -31.74 -3.56
CA ASN A 726 24.23 -32.02 -4.27
C ASN A 726 23.31 -30.78 -4.28
N LYS A 727 22.49 -30.62 -5.33
CA LYS A 727 21.53 -29.51 -5.44
C LYS A 727 20.38 -29.69 -4.46
N ASN A 728 20.21 -28.72 -3.55
CA ASN A 728 19.11 -28.69 -2.58
C ASN A 728 18.25 -27.43 -2.83
N ILE A 729 16.94 -27.61 -3.08
CA ILE A 729 16.02 -26.49 -3.38
C ILE A 729 15.79 -25.54 -2.20
N PHE A 730 16.11 -25.99 -0.98
CA PHE A 730 16.02 -25.18 0.24
C PHE A 730 17.30 -24.37 0.50
N VAL A 731 18.32 -24.44 -0.36
CA VAL A 731 19.56 -23.66 -0.22
C VAL A 731 19.73 -22.72 -1.42
N SER A 732 19.91 -21.43 -1.15
CA SER A 732 19.99 -20.37 -2.15
C SER A 732 21.16 -19.42 -1.87
N TYR A 733 21.76 -18.83 -2.91
CA TYR A 733 22.76 -17.78 -2.73
C TYR A 733 22.09 -16.49 -2.24
N ASP A 734 22.74 -15.77 -1.33
CA ASP A 734 22.24 -14.50 -0.81
C ASP A 734 22.67 -13.33 -1.71
N VAL A 735 21.76 -12.89 -2.57
CA VAL A 735 21.99 -11.80 -3.53
C VAL A 735 22.01 -10.40 -2.89
N GLU A 736 21.66 -10.28 -1.61
CA GLU A 736 21.76 -9.02 -0.86
C GLU A 736 23.21 -8.78 -0.35
N HIS A 737 24.03 -9.83 -0.31
CA HIS A 737 25.44 -9.80 0.10
C HIS A 737 26.37 -10.12 -1.09
N ILE A 738 26.48 -9.16 -2.02
CA ILE A 738 27.50 -9.17 -3.09
C ILE A 738 28.67 -8.30 -2.64
N GLU A 739 29.81 -8.92 -2.37
CA GLU A 739 31.07 -8.18 -2.17
C GLU A 739 31.54 -7.62 -3.52
N PHE A 740 31.64 -6.29 -3.63
CA PHE A 740 32.36 -5.65 -4.73
C PHE A 740 33.87 -5.84 -4.51
N GLU A 741 34.43 -6.95 -5.00
CA GLU A 741 35.88 -7.05 -5.16
C GLU A 741 36.35 -5.93 -6.12
N ASN A 742 37.43 -5.24 -5.75
CA ASN A 742 37.90 -4.07 -6.49
C ASN A 742 38.45 -4.48 -7.86
N GLU A 743 37.72 -4.21 -8.94
CA GLU A 743 38.26 -4.18 -10.31
C GLU A 743 39.18 -2.95 -10.49
N ASP A 744 40.34 -3.00 -9.86
CA ASP A 744 41.38 -1.98 -9.95
C ASP A 744 42.14 -2.10 -11.29
N ARG A 745 41.39 -1.97 -12.39
CA ARG A 745 41.88 -2.10 -13.77
C ARG A 745 41.03 -1.43 -14.86
N THR A 746 40.54 -0.21 -14.60
CA THR A 746 40.06 0.68 -15.67
C THR A 746 41.13 1.68 -16.11
N PRO A 747 41.39 1.80 -17.43
CA PRO A 747 41.98 3.01 -18.00
C PRO A 747 40.92 3.80 -18.79
N ASN A 748 40.52 4.94 -18.20
CA ASN A 748 39.79 6.07 -18.82
C ASN A 748 38.29 5.87 -19.12
N GLY A 749 37.42 6.62 -18.41
CA GLY A 749 35.97 6.64 -18.66
C GLY A 749 35.12 7.68 -17.91
N VAL A 750 35.74 8.63 -17.19
CA VAL A 750 35.14 9.81 -16.49
C VAL A 750 33.65 9.73 -16.12
N CYS A 751 33.36 9.30 -14.89
CA CYS A 751 32.02 9.41 -14.30
C CYS A 751 31.71 10.86 -13.87
N PHE A 752 30.47 11.32 -14.04
CA PHE A 752 30.01 12.63 -13.57
C PHE A 752 29.67 12.60 -12.07
N GLN A 753 30.18 13.57 -11.33
CA GLN A 753 29.94 13.73 -9.90
C GLN A 753 28.95 14.86 -9.63
N GLU A 754 27.70 14.56 -9.28
CA GLU A 754 26.75 15.55 -8.74
C GLU A 754 26.76 15.55 -7.20
N ASN A 755 26.93 16.74 -6.63
CA ASN A 755 26.89 16.96 -5.19
C ASN A 755 25.45 17.12 -4.69
N MET A 756 24.88 16.06 -4.09
CA MET A 756 23.76 16.22 -3.15
C MET A 756 24.30 16.50 -1.75
N GLY A 757 24.40 17.78 -1.40
CA GLY A 757 24.74 18.21 -0.05
C GLY A 757 23.65 17.81 0.94
N GLY A 758 23.97 16.90 1.87
CA GLY A 758 22.99 16.37 2.81
C GLY A 758 22.55 17.38 3.89
N ASN A 759 21.29 17.29 4.31
CA ASN A 759 20.93 17.64 5.68
C ASN A 759 19.77 16.76 6.17
N ASN A 760 19.86 16.30 7.42
CA ASN A 760 18.92 15.34 7.99
C ASN A 760 17.60 15.99 8.40
N ASN A 761 16.48 15.38 8.01
CA ASN A 761 15.24 15.38 8.79
C ASN A 761 14.31 14.25 8.28
N GLY A 762 14.47 13.07 8.86
CA GLY A 762 13.69 11.89 8.49
C GLY A 762 12.24 11.98 8.98
N TYR A 763 11.29 12.10 8.05
CA TYR A 763 9.89 11.79 8.29
C TYR A 763 9.63 10.36 7.84
N VAL A 764 9.32 9.48 8.80
CA VAL A 764 8.93 8.10 8.51
C VAL A 764 7.53 8.11 7.91
N VAL A 765 7.42 7.69 6.64
CA VAL A 765 6.14 7.31 6.03
C VAL A 765 5.96 5.82 6.30
N SER A 766 5.13 5.49 7.29
CA SER A 766 4.84 4.10 7.65
C SER A 766 3.90 3.45 6.63
N GLU A 767 4.44 2.95 5.53
CA GLU A 767 3.73 1.98 4.66
C GLU A 767 3.64 0.62 5.37
N SER A 768 2.82 0.55 6.42
CA SER A 768 2.51 -0.69 7.15
C SER A 768 1.53 -1.55 6.34
N GLY A 769 2.00 -2.10 5.23
CA GLY A 769 1.30 -3.09 4.42
C GLY A 769 1.19 -4.43 5.14
N SER A 770 0.26 -4.54 6.08
CA SER A 770 -0.04 -5.78 6.80
C SER A 770 -0.84 -6.73 5.90
N GLU A 771 -0.16 -7.53 5.09
CA GLU A 771 -0.72 -8.80 4.62
C GLU A 771 -0.82 -9.75 5.82
N SER A 772 -2.03 -9.94 6.33
CA SER A 772 -2.41 -10.93 7.35
C SER A 772 -3.55 -11.78 6.81
N ASP A 773 -3.46 -13.10 7.02
CA ASP A 773 -4.19 -14.15 6.28
C ASP A 773 -5.73 -14.13 6.34
#